data_AF-A0A350QVH9-F1
#
_entry.id   AF-A0A350QVH9-F1
#
_cell.length_a   1.000
_cell.length_b   1.000
_cell.length_c   1.000
_cell.angle_alpha   90.00
_cell.angle_beta   90.00
_cell.angle_gamma   90.00
#
_symmetry.space_group_name_H-M   'P 1'
#
loop_
_entity.id
_entity.type
_entity.pdbx_description
1 polymer ?
#
loop_
_entity_poly.entity_id
_entity_poly.type
_entity_poly.pdbx_seq_one_letter_code
_entity_poly.pdbx_strand_id
1 'polypeptide(L)'
;MKIKTILIAFLIVALGPIETVFAQAAKKQPSAKGKPAAKQPAKPPAKKKPKTKFFGQKPIPFINTALTLAGPTSKIGRDGIQCDLPTAVAGKDGKAFIAYLEWDGKIDRLILSRETDKDLQQVSANVAKGVLHKPAIAIDGKGTAWVIWGETHKDTTVNLRARSWSEDKGFGAPATIADSDAAEAFVDAGTDSKGRVWAAWQSFRAGEADVYARFLDPKSGKWSKEIAVATPKGGDWEPSIAFDQKGHAWIAYDSSRGNEFNLNLAKVDDQGQVKEFPIAHSPRYEARASITATAQGDGFWITAERGKEKHGLDYRGHGNDTGINAGKSVLFGKFEIVSGKFTEVSLGNAGKAGAPVNRPVVGVGKDGNPWVVYRYFNRALWRVAASGYRLDSKTWSSRRRLPTSSYGQDRTAVFLPAYGKGDLRLCWPSDQRPNKAHQTASVFLAALPSSASLPAAIPEKPAKPPAKQELPHSHKTPERPAFDRHEWKVGGQTYGLFWGDVHRHTDVSNCRTGFDGCIVDHFRYAYDLAKIDFLGTSDHTDAGKMYHVYEWWHNQRMHDALHSPGRFNTVYVYEREQRWPWGHRNVVFAQRGGPVVYIKRPLYLNSPWQKTLPVDPKGAGEISPYELWDLLKKYDKPAALVSHTGATGMGTDWKKYEKFDYSSENVVEIYQGARVSYEGAGAPQPTVGLRPKVGLTSLGRIKSEPHGPIKDFGQHANGTYQTALSVGHNLGVFASSDHISQHASYGGVFCKEFTREGIIEAMDNRRTIAATDKIYLNFTCN
;
A
#
# COMPACT_ATOMS: atom_id res chain seq x y z
N MET A 1 -31.11 55.85 21.27
CA MET A 1 -30.76 57.16 21.88
C MET A 1 -29.28 57.12 22.28
N LYS A 2 -28.41 57.99 21.71
CA LYS A 2 -26.95 58.14 21.99
C LYS A 2 -26.09 56.88 21.66
N ILE A 3 -24.99 56.86 20.90
CA ILE A 3 -23.95 57.80 20.38
C ILE A 3 -22.68 57.93 21.26
N LYS A 4 -21.53 57.58 20.64
CA LYS A 4 -20.08 57.90 20.85
C LYS A 4 -19.22 56.60 20.69
N THR A 5 -18.22 56.42 19.82
CA THR A 5 -17.17 57.28 19.16
C THR A 5 -16.03 57.62 20.12
N ILE A 6 -14.78 57.14 19.91
CA ILE A 6 -13.62 57.68 19.11
C ILE A 6 -12.55 56.55 19.02
N LEU A 7 -11.67 56.29 18.03
CA LEU A 7 -11.19 56.89 16.75
C LEU A 7 -9.74 57.50 16.76
N ILE A 8 -8.73 56.74 16.25
CA ILE A 8 -7.39 57.15 15.70
C ILE A 8 -6.81 55.89 14.98
N ALA A 9 -6.35 55.80 13.72
CA ALA A 9 -5.89 56.69 12.62
C ALA A 9 -4.35 56.79 12.45
N PHE A 10 -3.82 56.33 11.30
CA PHE A 10 -2.54 56.78 10.71
C PHE A 10 -2.52 56.55 9.18
N LEU A 11 -1.58 57.19 8.46
CA LEU A 11 -1.71 57.59 7.05
C LEU A 11 -0.68 56.93 6.09
N ILE A 12 -0.97 56.97 4.78
CA ILE A 12 -0.07 56.57 3.68
C ILE A 12 0.44 57.81 2.93
N VAL A 13 1.75 57.91 2.69
CA VAL A 13 2.39 58.69 1.60
C VAL A 13 3.65 57.94 1.13
N ALA A 14 4.04 58.10 -0.13
CA ALA A 14 5.29 57.59 -0.70
C ALA A 14 5.96 58.67 -1.58
N LEU A 15 7.28 58.58 -1.82
CA LEU A 15 8.07 59.11 -2.96
C LEU A 15 9.58 58.83 -2.72
N GLY A 16 10.45 59.10 -3.70
CA GLY A 16 11.91 58.91 -3.58
C GLY A 16 12.75 59.84 -4.48
N PRO A 17 14.10 59.76 -4.41
CA PRO A 17 15.02 59.98 -5.55
C PRO A 17 15.96 58.75 -5.74
N ILE A 18 16.70 58.47 -6.83
CA ILE A 18 17.33 59.22 -7.95
C ILE A 18 18.82 59.61 -7.74
N GLU A 19 19.68 58.97 -8.56
CA GLU A 19 21.03 59.28 -9.09
C GLU A 19 22.24 59.66 -8.17
N THR A 20 23.31 58.84 -8.19
CA THR A 20 24.66 58.99 -8.83
C THR A 20 25.59 60.10 -8.28
N VAL A 21 26.89 59.87 -8.07
CA VAL A 21 27.98 59.96 -9.09
C VAL A 21 29.32 59.34 -8.58
N PHE A 22 30.17 58.92 -9.53
CA PHE A 22 31.63 58.67 -9.56
C PHE A 22 32.55 59.08 -8.37
N ALA A 23 33.80 58.62 -8.22
CA ALA A 23 34.58 57.42 -8.64
C ALA A 23 36.06 57.63 -8.23
N GLN A 24 36.90 56.57 -8.19
CA GLN A 24 38.30 56.61 -8.69
C GLN A 24 38.97 55.23 -8.70
N ALA A 25 39.89 55.00 -9.66
CA ALA A 25 40.71 53.78 -9.75
C ALA A 25 42.05 54.03 -10.47
N ALA A 26 43.14 53.48 -9.92
CA ALA A 26 44.50 53.42 -10.49
C ALA A 26 45.14 52.08 -10.04
N LYS A 27 45.70 51.20 -10.91
CA LYS A 27 46.98 51.29 -11.68
C LYS A 27 48.19 51.33 -10.73
N LYS A 28 49.30 50.58 -10.85
CA LYS A 28 49.96 49.61 -11.81
C LYS A 28 50.77 48.59 -10.95
N GLN A 29 51.41 47.48 -11.37
CA GLN A 29 51.46 46.57 -12.54
C GLN A 29 52.07 45.19 -12.05
N PRO A 30 52.05 44.08 -12.83
CA PRO A 30 52.51 42.75 -12.36
C PRO A 30 53.93 42.32 -12.85
N SER A 31 54.32 41.09 -12.50
CA SER A 31 55.56 40.32 -12.78
C SER A 31 56.65 40.41 -11.69
N ALA A 32 57.54 39.41 -11.50
CA ALA A 32 57.84 38.23 -12.31
C ALA A 32 57.80 36.89 -11.53
N LYS A 33 58.03 35.76 -12.22
CA LYS A 33 57.92 34.39 -11.67
C LYS A 33 59.22 33.90 -11.03
N GLY A 34 59.13 33.27 -9.86
CA GLY A 34 60.18 32.44 -9.25
C GLY A 34 59.68 31.04 -8.89
N LYS A 35 60.44 30.02 -9.27
CA LYS A 35 60.33 28.59 -8.90
C LYS A 35 61.77 28.03 -8.84
N PRO A 36 62.07 26.91 -8.15
CA PRO A 36 61.17 26.03 -7.39
C PRO A 36 61.64 25.71 -5.95
N ALA A 37 60.77 25.09 -5.16
CA ALA A 37 61.13 24.25 -4.00
C ALA A 37 60.08 23.13 -3.86
N ALA A 38 60.43 22.01 -3.22
CA ALA A 38 59.65 20.76 -3.30
C ALA A 38 58.79 20.44 -2.06
N LYS A 39 57.53 20.06 -2.32
CA LYS A 39 56.64 19.17 -1.55
C LYS A 39 56.65 19.27 0.00
N GLN A 40 55.61 19.90 0.54
CA GLN A 40 54.81 19.24 1.58
C GLN A 40 53.61 18.52 0.93
N PRO A 41 53.07 17.43 1.54
CA PRO A 41 51.95 16.68 0.96
C PRO A 41 50.64 17.48 1.01
N ALA A 42 49.85 17.40 -0.06
CA ALA A 42 48.60 18.14 -0.19
C ALA A 42 47.51 17.63 0.79
N LYS A 43 46.71 18.55 1.34
CA LYS A 43 45.47 18.19 2.06
C LYS A 43 44.58 17.32 1.16
N PRO A 44 44.01 16.22 1.66
CA PRO A 44 43.18 15.33 0.84
C PRO A 44 41.94 16.06 0.30
N PRO A 45 41.49 15.75 -0.93
CA PRO A 45 40.38 16.45 -1.55
C PRO A 45 39.10 16.31 -0.72
N ALA A 46 38.37 17.41 -0.57
CA ALA A 46 37.15 17.46 0.24
C ALA A 46 36.13 16.40 -0.22
N LYS A 47 35.91 15.38 0.62
CA LYS A 47 34.97 14.28 0.34
C LYS A 47 33.59 14.86 0.01
N LYS A 48 33.12 14.69 -1.23
CA LYS A 48 31.75 15.03 -1.64
C LYS A 48 30.78 14.22 -0.76
N LYS A 49 30.12 14.87 0.20
CA LYS A 49 29.13 14.23 1.07
C LYS A 49 28.05 13.52 0.22
N PRO A 50 27.69 12.25 0.50
CA PRO A 50 26.60 11.58 -0.19
C PRO A 50 25.30 12.40 -0.07
N LYS A 51 24.70 12.79 -1.19
CA LYS A 51 23.46 13.58 -1.21
C LYS A 51 22.23 12.70 -1.03
N THR A 52 22.02 12.17 0.18
CA THR A 52 20.71 11.68 0.62
C THR A 52 19.73 12.85 0.64
N LYS A 53 18.91 12.99 -0.41
CA LYS A 53 17.93 14.08 -0.54
C LYS A 53 16.79 13.89 0.47
N PHE A 54 16.82 14.66 1.55
CA PHE A 54 15.67 14.82 2.44
C PHE A 54 14.54 15.58 1.71
N PHE A 55 13.30 15.11 1.86
CA PHE A 55 12.08 15.70 1.25
C PHE A 55 11.04 16.09 2.32
N GLY A 56 11.48 16.61 3.46
CA GLY A 56 10.61 16.87 4.62
C GLY A 56 9.74 18.14 4.55
N GLN A 57 10.02 19.10 3.66
CA GLN A 57 9.23 20.34 3.54
C GLN A 57 9.07 20.85 2.11
N LYS A 58 10.15 20.96 1.32
CA LYS A 58 10.09 21.56 -0.03
C LYS A 58 9.15 20.77 -0.97
N PRO A 59 8.21 21.44 -1.66
CA PRO A 59 7.32 20.78 -2.61
C PRO A 59 8.06 20.02 -3.71
N ILE A 60 7.55 18.83 -4.05
CA ILE A 60 8.08 17.98 -5.12
C ILE A 60 7.40 18.42 -6.42
N PRO A 61 8.12 19.02 -7.38
CA PRO A 61 7.49 19.61 -8.56
C PRO A 61 6.82 18.57 -9.46
N PHE A 62 5.85 19.03 -10.24
CA PHE A 62 5.29 18.26 -11.35
C PHE A 62 6.24 18.33 -12.56
N ILE A 63 6.49 17.19 -13.21
CA ILE A 63 7.35 17.10 -14.41
C ILE A 63 6.63 16.51 -15.63
N ASN A 64 5.43 15.96 -15.43
CA ASN A 64 4.55 15.52 -16.50
C ASN A 64 3.48 16.59 -16.72
N THR A 65 3.25 16.96 -17.99
CA THR A 65 2.25 17.95 -18.43
C THR A 65 0.88 17.60 -17.86
N ALA A 66 0.20 18.61 -17.29
CA ALA A 66 -1.15 18.43 -16.74
C ALA A 66 -2.17 18.16 -17.86
N LEU A 67 -3.21 17.38 -17.56
CA LEU A 67 -4.40 17.27 -18.40
C LEU A 67 -5.26 18.53 -18.22
N THR A 68 -5.56 19.21 -19.32
CA THR A 68 -6.63 20.22 -19.34
C THR A 68 -7.96 19.49 -19.25
N LEU A 69 -8.75 19.77 -18.21
CA LEU A 69 -10.06 19.16 -17.98
C LEU A 69 -11.12 19.85 -18.87
N ALA A 70 -12.18 19.13 -19.23
CA ALA A 70 -13.22 19.60 -20.15
C ALA A 70 -14.35 20.41 -19.49
N GLY A 71 -14.12 20.89 -18.28
CA GLY A 71 -15.09 21.61 -17.45
C GLY A 71 -14.51 21.96 -16.07
N PRO A 72 -15.34 22.48 -15.15
CA PRO A 72 -14.95 22.65 -13.75
C PRO A 72 -14.63 21.30 -13.08
N THR A 73 -13.98 21.36 -11.92
CA THR A 73 -13.73 20.20 -11.05
C THR A 73 -14.56 20.35 -9.78
N SER A 74 -15.52 19.45 -9.57
CA SER A 74 -16.28 19.37 -8.33
C SER A 74 -15.44 18.68 -7.25
N LYS A 75 -15.54 19.14 -5.99
CA LYS A 75 -14.78 18.63 -4.83
C LYS A 75 -15.72 18.32 -3.68
N ILE A 76 -15.59 17.13 -3.11
CA ILE A 76 -16.12 16.76 -1.80
C ILE A 76 -14.94 16.69 -0.82
N GLY A 77 -14.93 17.54 0.21
CA GLY A 77 -13.89 17.54 1.24
C GLY A 77 -14.11 18.64 2.27
N ARG A 78 -13.88 18.33 3.54
CA ARG A 78 -14.14 19.24 4.68
C ARG A 78 -12.93 19.27 5.62
N ASP A 79 -12.65 20.41 6.22
CA ASP A 79 -11.45 20.54 7.06
C ASP A 79 -11.52 19.63 8.29
N GLY A 80 -10.40 18.95 8.58
CA GLY A 80 -10.31 17.93 9.63
C GLY A 80 -10.96 16.57 9.29
N ILE A 81 -11.73 16.45 8.21
CA ILE A 81 -12.44 15.21 7.82
C ILE A 81 -11.81 14.61 6.58
N GLN A 82 -11.43 13.33 6.66
CA GLN A 82 -10.79 12.59 5.57
C GLN A 82 -11.86 12.00 4.65
N CYS A 83 -12.17 12.66 3.53
CA CYS A 83 -13.11 12.17 2.51
C CYS A 83 -12.34 11.34 1.46
N ASP A 84 -12.54 10.02 1.42
CA ASP A 84 -11.65 9.09 0.72
C ASP A 84 -12.35 7.78 0.28
N LEU A 85 -11.62 6.92 -0.44
CA LEU A 85 -12.10 5.64 -1.01
C LEU A 85 -13.43 5.74 -1.77
N PRO A 86 -13.56 6.65 -2.75
CA PRO A 86 -14.79 6.80 -3.51
C PRO A 86 -15.03 5.64 -4.47
N THR A 87 -16.31 5.41 -4.72
CA THR A 87 -16.83 4.72 -5.90
C THR A 87 -17.96 5.57 -6.51
N ALA A 88 -18.25 5.40 -7.79
CA ALA A 88 -19.25 6.22 -8.48
C ALA A 88 -19.96 5.48 -9.62
N VAL A 89 -21.22 5.86 -9.87
CA VAL A 89 -22.06 5.37 -10.98
C VAL A 89 -22.92 6.52 -11.51
N ALA A 90 -23.30 6.50 -12.79
CA ALA A 90 -24.19 7.51 -13.37
C ALA A 90 -25.66 7.10 -13.25
N GLY A 91 -26.52 8.03 -12.85
CA GLY A 91 -27.98 7.86 -12.90
C GLY A 91 -28.53 7.86 -14.33
N LYS A 92 -29.83 7.56 -14.48
CA LYS A 92 -30.55 7.62 -15.77
C LYS A 92 -30.62 9.03 -16.36
N ASP A 93 -30.47 10.04 -15.52
CA ASP A 93 -30.33 11.47 -15.83
C ASP A 93 -28.89 11.86 -16.23
N GLY A 94 -27.95 10.91 -16.20
CA GLY A 94 -26.52 11.13 -16.41
C GLY A 94 -25.78 11.69 -15.19
N LYS A 95 -26.47 12.15 -14.13
CA LYS A 95 -25.85 12.76 -12.95
C LYS A 95 -25.12 11.71 -12.12
N ALA A 96 -23.93 12.03 -11.62
CA ALA A 96 -23.11 11.11 -10.85
C ALA A 96 -23.68 10.87 -9.45
N PHE A 97 -23.79 9.60 -9.04
CA PHE A 97 -23.84 9.18 -7.65
C PHE A 97 -22.43 8.79 -7.21
N ILE A 98 -22.00 9.25 -6.04
CA ILE A 98 -20.67 8.98 -5.47
C ILE A 98 -20.86 8.48 -4.03
N ALA A 99 -20.44 7.25 -3.75
CA ALA A 99 -20.33 6.73 -2.39
C ALA A 99 -18.87 6.79 -1.92
N TYR A 100 -18.62 7.27 -0.71
CA TYR A 100 -17.27 7.48 -0.17
C TYR A 100 -17.25 7.39 1.35
N LEU A 101 -16.06 7.19 1.93
CA LEU A 101 -15.88 7.19 3.37
C LEU A 101 -15.46 8.57 3.88
N GLU A 102 -16.02 8.97 5.01
CA GLU A 102 -15.53 10.07 5.84
C GLU A 102 -15.02 9.56 7.17
N TRP A 103 -13.84 10.00 7.58
CA TRP A 103 -13.28 9.75 8.92
C TRP A 103 -13.04 11.06 9.67
N ASP A 104 -13.52 11.13 10.92
CA ASP A 104 -13.57 12.31 11.79
C ASP A 104 -12.50 12.33 12.90
N GLY A 105 -11.47 11.48 12.77
CA GLY A 105 -10.51 11.21 13.84
C GLY A 105 -10.88 10.03 14.74
N LYS A 106 -12.07 9.43 14.61
CA LYS A 106 -12.56 8.35 15.49
C LYS A 106 -13.24 7.19 14.77
N ILE A 107 -14.13 7.46 13.82
CA ILE A 107 -15.01 6.44 13.20
C ILE A 107 -15.29 6.74 11.74
N ASP A 108 -15.41 5.69 10.93
CA ASP A 108 -15.81 5.83 9.52
C ASP A 108 -17.32 6.04 9.41
N ARG A 109 -17.72 6.90 8.46
CA ARG A 109 -19.09 7.06 7.97
C ARG A 109 -19.08 6.82 6.47
N LEU A 110 -19.96 5.94 5.98
CA LEU A 110 -20.18 5.79 4.55
C LEU A 110 -21.25 6.78 4.12
N ILE A 111 -20.91 7.66 3.20
CA ILE A 111 -21.76 8.73 2.69
C ILE A 111 -22.11 8.44 1.23
N LEU A 112 -23.31 8.86 0.80
CA LEU A 112 -23.74 8.87 -0.59
C LEU A 112 -24.09 10.31 -0.98
N SER A 113 -23.50 10.79 -2.07
CA SER A 113 -23.79 12.10 -2.67
C SER A 113 -24.22 11.96 -4.12
N ARG A 114 -25.04 12.91 -4.60
CA ARG A 114 -25.50 13.03 -6.00
C ARG A 114 -25.07 14.37 -6.57
N GLU A 115 -24.72 14.38 -7.85
CA GLU A 115 -24.49 15.57 -8.66
C GLU A 115 -25.83 16.29 -8.91
N THR A 116 -25.88 17.57 -8.57
CA THR A 116 -27.00 18.48 -8.88
C THR A 116 -26.59 19.41 -10.03
N ASP A 117 -27.49 20.30 -10.46
CA ASP A 117 -27.19 21.32 -11.48
C ASP A 117 -26.29 22.46 -10.95
N LYS A 118 -25.83 22.38 -9.69
CA LYS A 118 -24.95 23.36 -9.03
C LYS A 118 -23.67 22.73 -8.46
N ASP A 119 -23.78 21.58 -7.80
CA ASP A 119 -22.75 21.01 -6.93
C ASP A 119 -22.99 19.52 -6.60
N LEU A 120 -22.09 18.88 -5.84
CA LEU A 120 -22.26 17.53 -5.31
C LEU A 120 -22.87 17.60 -3.90
N GLN A 121 -24.10 17.09 -3.72
CA GLN A 121 -24.83 17.16 -2.45
C GLN A 121 -25.05 15.76 -1.84
N GLN A 122 -24.91 15.66 -0.51
CA GLN A 122 -25.20 14.44 0.25
C GLN A 122 -26.71 14.13 0.21
N VAL A 123 -27.09 12.89 -0.13
CA VAL A 123 -28.49 12.55 -0.46
C VAL A 123 -29.43 12.37 0.75
N SER A 124 -28.90 12.42 1.98
CA SER A 124 -29.60 12.63 3.26
C SER A 124 -28.68 12.19 4.42
N ALA A 125 -29.02 11.13 5.15
CA ALA A 125 -28.24 10.59 6.24
C ALA A 125 -27.01 9.79 5.75
N ASN A 126 -26.23 9.24 6.68
CA ASN A 126 -25.15 8.32 6.36
C ASN A 126 -25.72 6.95 5.96
N VAL A 127 -25.08 6.27 5.01
CA VAL A 127 -25.41 4.89 4.62
C VAL A 127 -25.14 3.94 5.78
N ALA A 128 -23.96 4.08 6.42
CA ALA A 128 -23.47 3.28 7.54
C ALA A 128 -22.46 4.05 8.41
N LYS A 129 -22.08 3.48 9.57
CA LYS A 129 -21.01 3.97 10.46
C LYS A 129 -20.30 2.78 11.12
N GLY A 130 -18.98 2.82 11.27
CA GLY A 130 -18.22 1.71 11.86
C GLY A 130 -16.72 1.74 11.56
N VAL A 131 -16.13 0.55 11.42
CA VAL A 131 -14.88 0.35 10.66
C VAL A 131 -15.30 -0.17 9.30
N LEU A 132 -15.19 0.68 8.27
CA LEU A 132 -15.83 0.45 6.97
C LEU A 132 -14.78 0.35 5.87
N HIS A 133 -14.97 -0.60 4.95
CA HIS A 133 -14.05 -0.86 3.83
C HIS A 133 -14.47 -0.11 2.57
N LYS A 134 -13.66 -0.18 1.50
CA LYS A 134 -13.95 0.49 0.23
C LYS A 134 -15.35 0.05 -0.28
N PRO A 135 -16.28 0.98 -0.53
CA PRO A 135 -17.59 0.67 -1.09
C PRO A 135 -17.55 0.37 -2.61
N ALA A 136 -18.57 -0.35 -3.06
CA ALA A 136 -19.00 -0.44 -4.45
C ALA A 136 -20.43 0.14 -4.59
N ILE A 137 -20.85 0.53 -5.80
CA ILE A 137 -22.16 1.12 -6.05
C ILE A 137 -22.71 0.71 -7.43
N ALA A 138 -24.00 0.44 -7.49
CA ALA A 138 -24.74 0.14 -8.72
C ALA A 138 -26.10 0.87 -8.70
N ILE A 139 -26.79 0.94 -9.85
CA ILE A 139 -28.15 1.48 -9.96
C ILE A 139 -29.02 0.47 -10.69
N ASP A 140 -30.11 0.01 -10.08
CA ASP A 140 -30.95 -1.03 -10.66
C ASP A 140 -31.81 -0.54 -11.85
N GLY A 141 -32.48 -1.47 -12.53
CA GLY A 141 -33.35 -1.16 -13.66
C GLY A 141 -34.51 -0.20 -13.34
N LYS A 142 -34.88 -0.03 -12.06
CA LYS A 142 -35.93 0.92 -11.61
C LYS A 142 -35.32 2.32 -11.43
N GLY A 143 -34.08 2.40 -10.96
CA GLY A 143 -33.33 3.64 -10.73
C GLY A 143 -32.89 3.80 -9.28
N THR A 144 -33.06 2.76 -8.45
CA THR A 144 -32.61 2.75 -7.06
C THR A 144 -31.10 2.55 -7.01
N ALA A 145 -30.40 3.41 -6.29
CA ALA A 145 -28.97 3.25 -6.02
C ALA A 145 -28.75 2.19 -4.94
N TRP A 146 -27.81 1.28 -5.15
CA TRP A 146 -27.44 0.22 -4.21
C TRP A 146 -25.97 0.39 -3.84
N VAL A 147 -25.71 0.79 -2.60
CA VAL A 147 -24.35 0.92 -2.05
C VAL A 147 -24.01 -0.36 -1.28
N ILE A 148 -22.82 -0.92 -1.55
CA ILE A 148 -22.35 -2.19 -0.99
C ILE A 148 -20.98 -1.96 -0.34
N TRP A 149 -20.75 -2.47 0.87
CA TRP A 149 -19.51 -2.25 1.62
C TRP A 149 -19.17 -3.42 2.54
N GLY A 150 -17.88 -3.66 2.77
CA GLY A 150 -17.44 -4.52 3.88
C GLY A 150 -17.44 -3.74 5.20
N GLU A 151 -17.81 -4.40 6.29
CA GLU A 151 -17.86 -3.82 7.65
C GLU A 151 -17.22 -4.78 8.65
N THR A 152 -16.19 -4.32 9.38
CA THR A 152 -15.53 -5.16 10.41
C THR A 152 -16.45 -5.32 11.63
N HIS A 153 -16.72 -6.57 12.01
CA HIS A 153 -17.59 -6.90 13.14
C HIS A 153 -16.80 -7.12 14.45
N LYS A 154 -17.49 -7.38 15.56
CA LYS A 154 -16.91 -7.41 16.93
C LYS A 154 -15.96 -8.60 17.18
N ASP A 155 -16.23 -9.70 16.50
CA ASP A 155 -15.43 -10.93 16.36
C ASP A 155 -14.26 -10.77 15.36
N THR A 156 -14.08 -9.57 14.79
CA THR A 156 -13.02 -9.19 13.84
C THR A 156 -13.11 -9.79 12.45
N THR A 157 -14.20 -10.49 12.12
CA THR A 157 -14.54 -10.83 10.73
C THR A 157 -14.98 -9.58 9.95
N VAL A 158 -15.12 -9.69 8.63
CA VAL A 158 -15.63 -8.59 7.79
C VAL A 158 -16.84 -9.06 7.00
N ASN A 159 -18.01 -8.52 7.35
CA ASN A 159 -19.27 -8.87 6.71
C ASN A 159 -19.57 -7.93 5.54
N LEU A 160 -20.01 -8.49 4.41
CA LEU A 160 -20.42 -7.71 3.25
C LEU A 160 -21.88 -7.28 3.40
N ARG A 161 -22.11 -5.97 3.41
CA ARG A 161 -23.41 -5.30 3.65
C ARG A 161 -23.86 -4.56 2.39
N ALA A 162 -25.17 -4.37 2.23
CA ALA A 162 -25.72 -3.48 1.22
C ALA A 162 -26.88 -2.62 1.74
N ARG A 163 -27.14 -1.48 1.09
CA ARG A 163 -28.28 -0.61 1.38
C ARG A 163 -28.73 0.13 0.12
N SER A 164 -30.04 0.15 -0.09
CA SER A 164 -30.68 0.88 -1.19
C SER A 164 -30.99 2.33 -0.83
N TRP A 165 -31.03 3.19 -1.85
CA TRP A 165 -31.54 4.56 -1.78
C TRP A 165 -32.35 4.90 -3.04
N SER A 166 -33.50 5.55 -2.88
CA SER A 166 -34.23 6.19 -3.98
C SER A 166 -34.84 7.53 -3.55
N GLU A 167 -35.05 8.41 -4.52
CA GLU A 167 -35.49 9.80 -4.29
C GLU A 167 -36.89 9.91 -3.65
N ASP A 168 -37.74 8.91 -3.86
CA ASP A 168 -39.10 8.81 -3.34
C ASP A 168 -39.22 8.17 -1.95
N LYS A 169 -38.18 7.45 -1.48
CA LYS A 169 -38.22 6.64 -0.24
C LYS A 169 -37.03 6.88 0.71
N GLY A 170 -36.01 7.61 0.27
CA GLY A 170 -34.75 7.72 1.00
C GLY A 170 -34.02 6.38 1.08
N PHE A 171 -33.34 6.12 2.21
CA PHE A 171 -32.61 4.88 2.43
C PHE A 171 -33.49 3.72 2.92
N GLY A 172 -33.40 2.57 2.25
CA GLY A 172 -33.99 1.32 2.71
C GLY A 172 -33.30 0.73 3.95
N ALA A 173 -33.78 -0.44 4.39
CA ALA A 173 -33.13 -1.23 5.43
C ALA A 173 -31.80 -1.84 4.91
N PRO A 174 -30.75 -1.93 5.75
CA PRO A 174 -29.52 -2.65 5.39
C PRO A 174 -29.74 -4.16 5.24
N ALA A 175 -29.14 -4.77 4.23
CA ALA A 175 -29.13 -6.22 3.98
C ALA A 175 -27.73 -6.81 4.18
N THR A 176 -27.66 -8.12 4.46
CA THR A 176 -26.40 -8.88 4.39
C THR A 176 -26.23 -9.50 3.00
N ILE A 177 -25.02 -9.44 2.46
CA ILE A 177 -24.61 -10.06 1.19
C ILE A 177 -23.74 -11.29 1.43
N ALA A 178 -22.84 -11.23 2.41
CA ALA A 178 -22.07 -12.36 2.93
C ALA A 178 -21.61 -12.08 4.37
N ASP A 179 -21.59 -13.12 5.20
CA ASP A 179 -21.29 -13.08 6.63
C ASP A 179 -20.67 -14.41 7.09
N SER A 180 -19.47 -14.71 6.57
CA SER A 180 -18.69 -15.90 6.94
C SER A 180 -17.90 -15.70 8.23
N ASP A 181 -17.13 -16.73 8.63
CA ASP A 181 -16.17 -16.68 9.74
C ASP A 181 -14.81 -16.02 9.35
N ALA A 182 -14.76 -15.31 8.22
CA ALA A 182 -13.56 -14.71 7.63
C ALA A 182 -13.80 -13.26 7.18
N ALA A 183 -12.85 -12.67 6.45
CA ALA A 183 -13.07 -11.41 5.75
C ALA A 183 -13.74 -11.62 4.38
N GLU A 184 -14.86 -10.93 4.16
CA GLU A 184 -15.49 -10.71 2.86
C GLU A 184 -15.09 -9.30 2.36
N ALA A 185 -14.19 -9.24 1.37
CA ALA A 185 -13.42 -8.05 1.02
C ALA A 185 -13.44 -7.73 -0.50
N PHE A 186 -12.83 -6.60 -0.87
CA PHE A 186 -12.59 -6.17 -2.26
C PHE A 186 -13.81 -6.26 -3.20
N VAL A 187 -14.99 -5.86 -2.72
CA VAL A 187 -16.21 -5.84 -3.53
C VAL A 187 -16.12 -4.88 -4.72
N ASP A 188 -16.58 -5.36 -5.87
CA ASP A 188 -16.96 -4.56 -7.04
C ASP A 188 -18.43 -4.84 -7.41
N ALA A 189 -19.09 -3.88 -8.04
CA ALA A 189 -20.53 -3.95 -8.30
C ALA A 189 -20.93 -3.22 -9.58
N GLY A 190 -22.04 -3.65 -10.16
CA GLY A 190 -22.60 -3.01 -11.35
C GLY A 190 -23.98 -3.57 -11.70
N THR A 191 -24.52 -3.14 -12.84
CA THR A 191 -25.86 -3.50 -13.30
C THR A 191 -25.81 -4.09 -14.70
N ASP A 192 -26.50 -5.22 -14.91
CA ASP A 192 -26.57 -5.86 -16.22
C ASP A 192 -27.67 -5.28 -17.13
N SER A 193 -27.74 -5.72 -18.39
CA SER A 193 -28.75 -5.27 -19.37
C SER A 193 -30.20 -5.63 -19.01
N LYS A 194 -30.42 -6.44 -17.97
CA LYS A 194 -31.74 -6.80 -17.43
C LYS A 194 -32.10 -5.97 -16.19
N GLY A 195 -31.23 -5.04 -15.78
CA GLY A 195 -31.42 -4.19 -14.61
C GLY A 195 -31.17 -4.91 -13.28
N ARG A 196 -30.54 -6.09 -13.27
CA ARG A 196 -30.13 -6.77 -12.04
C ARG A 196 -28.87 -6.09 -11.50
N VAL A 197 -28.86 -5.74 -10.23
CA VAL A 197 -27.63 -5.32 -9.54
C VAL A 197 -26.84 -6.56 -9.16
N TRP A 198 -25.56 -6.59 -9.51
CA TRP A 198 -24.61 -7.64 -9.14
C TRP A 198 -23.57 -7.11 -8.15
N ALA A 199 -23.09 -8.00 -7.30
CA ALA A 199 -21.88 -7.82 -6.49
C ALA A 199 -20.95 -9.01 -6.73
N ALA A 200 -19.67 -8.75 -6.95
CA ALA A 200 -18.60 -9.74 -6.96
C ALA A 200 -17.56 -9.33 -5.90
N TRP A 201 -17.05 -10.28 -5.13
CA TRP A 201 -16.14 -9.99 -4.01
C TRP A 201 -15.21 -11.17 -3.71
N GLN A 202 -14.19 -10.89 -2.90
CA GLN A 202 -13.17 -11.84 -2.47
C GLN A 202 -13.50 -12.33 -1.05
N SER A 203 -13.42 -13.64 -0.80
CA SER A 203 -13.64 -14.23 0.52
C SER A 203 -12.43 -15.03 0.99
N PHE A 204 -12.07 -14.88 2.27
CA PHE A 204 -11.00 -15.68 2.91
C PHE A 204 -11.54 -16.89 3.70
N ARG A 205 -12.75 -17.36 3.40
CA ARG A 205 -13.40 -18.50 4.09
C ARG A 205 -12.73 -19.85 3.82
N ALA A 206 -12.06 -20.02 2.67
CA ALA A 206 -11.20 -21.17 2.38
C ALA A 206 -9.83 -21.09 3.07
N GLY A 207 -9.44 -19.91 3.57
CA GLY A 207 -8.13 -19.62 4.15
C GLY A 207 -7.08 -19.20 3.13
N GLU A 208 -7.18 -19.70 1.90
CA GLU A 208 -6.81 -18.92 0.71
C GLU A 208 -8.00 -18.05 0.27
N ALA A 209 -7.80 -17.23 -0.77
CA ALA A 209 -8.83 -16.31 -1.27
C ALA A 209 -9.66 -16.98 -2.39
N ASP A 210 -10.99 -16.91 -2.27
CA ASP A 210 -11.95 -17.31 -3.30
C ASP A 210 -12.64 -16.06 -3.88
N VAL A 211 -13.20 -16.16 -5.09
CA VAL A 211 -14.10 -15.14 -5.66
C VAL A 211 -15.54 -15.66 -5.70
N TYR A 212 -16.46 -14.87 -5.14
CA TYR A 212 -17.90 -15.15 -5.13
C TYR A 212 -18.69 -14.01 -5.77
N ALA A 213 -19.92 -14.32 -6.23
CA ALA A 213 -20.86 -13.33 -6.73
C ALA A 213 -22.31 -13.60 -6.32
N ARG A 214 -23.12 -12.52 -6.28
CA ARG A 214 -24.58 -12.56 -6.10
C ARG A 214 -25.23 -11.49 -6.97
N PHE A 215 -26.50 -11.68 -7.32
CA PHE A 215 -27.32 -10.64 -7.94
C PHE A 215 -28.63 -10.43 -7.17
N LEU A 216 -29.13 -9.20 -7.20
CA LEU A 216 -30.47 -8.87 -6.75
C LEU A 216 -31.47 -9.21 -7.86
N ASP A 217 -32.41 -10.12 -7.58
CA ASP A 217 -33.51 -10.41 -8.49
C ASP A 217 -34.55 -9.27 -8.45
N PRO A 218 -34.78 -8.54 -9.57
CA PRO A 218 -35.72 -7.42 -9.61
C PRO A 218 -37.19 -7.83 -9.50
N LYS A 219 -37.51 -9.13 -9.63
CA LYS A 219 -38.86 -9.69 -9.45
C LYS A 219 -39.18 -9.93 -7.97
N SER A 220 -38.36 -10.71 -7.26
CA SER A 220 -38.58 -11.03 -5.84
C SER A 220 -38.04 -9.97 -4.87
N GLY A 221 -37.14 -9.08 -5.31
CA GLY A 221 -36.45 -8.11 -4.46
C GLY A 221 -35.43 -8.74 -3.52
N LYS A 222 -35.01 -9.98 -3.78
CA LYS A 222 -34.08 -10.76 -2.94
C LYS A 222 -32.76 -11.00 -3.67
N TRP A 223 -31.68 -11.12 -2.91
CA TRP A 223 -30.39 -11.57 -3.43
C TRP A 223 -30.41 -13.06 -3.73
N SER A 224 -29.78 -13.46 -4.84
CA SER A 224 -29.58 -14.85 -5.27
C SER A 224 -28.88 -15.70 -4.19
N LYS A 225 -28.75 -17.01 -4.41
CA LYS A 225 -27.70 -17.77 -3.70
C LYS A 225 -26.32 -17.24 -4.10
N GLU A 226 -25.31 -17.50 -3.27
CA GLU A 226 -23.92 -17.28 -3.66
C GLU A 226 -23.57 -18.14 -4.89
N ILE A 227 -22.81 -17.55 -5.80
CA ILE A 227 -22.22 -18.21 -6.96
C ILE A 227 -20.72 -18.26 -6.70
N ALA A 228 -20.15 -19.47 -6.62
CA ALA A 228 -18.71 -19.66 -6.59
C ALA A 228 -18.14 -19.35 -7.98
N VAL A 229 -17.44 -18.22 -8.11
CA VAL A 229 -16.87 -17.76 -9.39
C VAL A 229 -15.48 -18.32 -9.58
N ALA A 230 -14.68 -18.34 -8.51
CA ALA A 230 -13.35 -18.92 -8.49
C ALA A 230 -13.05 -19.52 -7.11
N THR A 231 -12.63 -20.79 -7.12
CA THR A 231 -12.39 -21.69 -5.97
C THR A 231 -11.32 -22.79 -6.23
N PRO A 232 -10.75 -23.00 -7.45
CA PRO A 232 -9.61 -23.91 -7.60
C PRO A 232 -8.34 -23.38 -6.91
N LYS A 233 -7.92 -24.08 -5.85
CA LYS A 233 -6.71 -23.90 -5.02
C LYS A 233 -5.61 -23.02 -5.60
N GLY A 234 -5.18 -22.04 -4.81
CA GLY A 234 -4.48 -20.81 -5.21
C GLY A 234 -5.41 -19.63 -4.99
N GLY A 235 -4.97 -18.62 -4.23
CA GLY A 235 -5.78 -17.45 -3.91
C GLY A 235 -6.13 -16.60 -5.14
N ASP A 236 -7.41 -16.28 -5.24
CA ASP A 236 -8.05 -15.47 -6.28
C ASP A 236 -8.45 -14.10 -5.72
N TRP A 237 -7.94 -13.02 -6.32
CA TRP A 237 -7.87 -11.68 -5.72
C TRP A 237 -8.53 -10.58 -6.54
N GLU A 238 -9.01 -9.56 -5.82
CA GLU A 238 -9.44 -8.24 -6.30
C GLU A 238 -10.30 -8.27 -7.59
N PRO A 239 -11.50 -8.89 -7.55
CA PRO A 239 -12.37 -9.02 -8.71
C PRO A 239 -12.86 -7.65 -9.22
N SER A 240 -13.08 -7.55 -10.53
CA SER A 240 -13.78 -6.44 -11.16
C SER A 240 -14.79 -6.95 -12.21
N ILE A 241 -15.96 -6.32 -12.28
CA ILE A 241 -17.13 -6.86 -12.98
C ILE A 241 -17.62 -5.99 -14.14
N ALA A 242 -17.88 -6.62 -15.28
CA ALA A 242 -18.58 -6.04 -16.43
C ALA A 242 -19.69 -6.99 -16.92
N PHE A 243 -20.48 -6.56 -17.92
CA PHE A 243 -21.60 -7.32 -18.45
C PHE A 243 -21.61 -7.29 -19.98
N ASP A 244 -22.07 -8.39 -20.60
CA ASP A 244 -22.37 -8.38 -22.03
C ASP A 244 -23.82 -7.93 -22.33
N GLN A 245 -24.14 -7.71 -23.60
CA GLN A 245 -25.47 -7.29 -24.04
C GLN A 245 -26.59 -8.28 -23.63
N LYS A 246 -26.26 -9.56 -23.43
CA LYS A 246 -27.21 -10.60 -23.01
C LYS A 246 -27.42 -10.63 -21.49
N GLY A 247 -26.69 -9.81 -20.73
CA GLY A 247 -26.81 -9.67 -19.28
C GLY A 247 -26.11 -10.77 -18.50
N HIS A 248 -25.12 -11.46 -19.10
CA HIS A 248 -24.19 -12.29 -18.34
C HIS A 248 -23.18 -11.41 -17.61
N ALA A 249 -22.74 -11.81 -16.42
CA ALA A 249 -21.62 -11.17 -15.74
C ALA A 249 -20.28 -11.72 -16.26
N TRP A 250 -19.30 -10.84 -16.36
CA TRP A 250 -17.93 -11.15 -16.77
C TRP A 250 -16.99 -10.54 -15.73
N ILE A 251 -16.40 -11.40 -14.91
CA ILE A 251 -15.63 -11.04 -13.71
C ILE A 251 -14.16 -11.31 -14.00
N ALA A 252 -13.37 -10.24 -14.13
CA ALA A 252 -11.92 -10.32 -14.25
C ALA A 252 -11.30 -10.32 -12.86
N TYR A 253 -10.34 -11.21 -12.61
CA TYR A 253 -9.64 -11.32 -11.33
C TYR A 253 -8.22 -11.85 -11.57
N ASP A 254 -7.39 -11.89 -10.54
CA ASP A 254 -6.05 -12.48 -10.63
C ASP A 254 -5.83 -13.60 -9.62
N SER A 255 -4.99 -14.58 -9.97
CA SER A 255 -4.89 -15.87 -9.30
C SER A 255 -3.45 -16.27 -9.08
N SER A 256 -3.11 -16.77 -7.89
CA SER A 256 -1.78 -17.31 -7.60
C SER A 256 -1.56 -18.76 -8.09
N ARG A 257 -2.55 -19.35 -8.79
CA ARG A 257 -2.47 -20.69 -9.38
C ARG A 257 -1.18 -20.89 -10.19
N GLY A 258 -0.33 -21.80 -9.71
CA GLY A 258 0.99 -22.07 -10.30
C GLY A 258 2.17 -21.37 -9.62
N ASN A 259 1.94 -20.67 -8.50
CA ASN A 259 2.96 -19.97 -7.70
C ASN A 259 3.57 -18.72 -8.41
N GLU A 260 2.77 -18.06 -9.24
CA GLU A 260 2.96 -16.72 -9.81
C GLU A 260 1.56 -16.15 -10.14
N PHE A 261 1.36 -14.83 -10.04
CA PHE A 261 0.04 -14.23 -10.26
C PHE A 261 -0.31 -14.10 -11.75
N ASN A 262 -1.47 -14.63 -12.14
CA ASN A 262 -1.97 -14.67 -13.51
C ASN A 262 -3.44 -14.20 -13.59
N LEU A 263 -3.82 -13.51 -14.67
CA LEU A 263 -5.16 -12.94 -14.84
C LEU A 263 -6.16 -13.92 -15.47
N ASN A 264 -7.37 -14.01 -14.92
CA ASN A 264 -8.44 -14.85 -15.43
C ASN A 264 -9.74 -14.05 -15.59
N LEU A 265 -10.62 -14.53 -16.47
CA LEU A 265 -11.93 -13.95 -16.76
C LEU A 265 -13.01 -15.02 -16.63
N ALA A 266 -13.87 -14.91 -15.62
CA ALA A 266 -15.00 -15.80 -15.43
C ALA A 266 -16.27 -15.18 -16.03
N LYS A 267 -16.87 -15.85 -17.02
CA LYS A 267 -18.27 -15.60 -17.44
C LYS A 267 -19.20 -16.35 -16.49
N VAL A 268 -20.15 -15.64 -15.89
CA VAL A 268 -21.28 -16.21 -15.15
C VAL A 268 -22.56 -16.02 -15.96
N ASP A 269 -23.28 -17.10 -16.27
CA ASP A 269 -24.50 -17.03 -17.08
C ASP A 269 -25.80 -16.86 -16.26
N ASP A 270 -26.96 -16.87 -16.95
CA ASP A 270 -28.26 -16.69 -16.30
C ASP A 270 -28.69 -17.83 -15.37
N GLN A 271 -28.06 -19.00 -15.49
CA GLN A 271 -28.26 -20.14 -14.60
C GLN A 271 -27.22 -20.14 -13.45
N GLY A 272 -26.26 -19.22 -13.47
CA GLY A 272 -25.12 -19.19 -12.57
C GLY A 272 -23.99 -20.15 -12.96
N GLN A 273 -24.00 -20.72 -14.17
CA GLN A 273 -22.89 -21.54 -14.66
C GLN A 273 -21.68 -20.65 -14.94
N VAL A 274 -20.49 -21.13 -14.58
CA VAL A 274 -19.24 -20.38 -14.70
C VAL A 274 -18.34 -20.98 -15.77
N LYS A 275 -17.74 -20.13 -16.62
CA LYS A 275 -16.70 -20.50 -17.57
C LYS A 275 -15.53 -19.53 -17.53
N GLU A 276 -14.33 -20.06 -17.33
CA GLU A 276 -13.07 -19.32 -17.27
C GLU A 276 -12.41 -19.14 -18.64
N PHE A 277 -11.69 -18.03 -18.81
CA PHE A 277 -10.79 -17.73 -19.92
C PHE A 277 -9.51 -17.07 -19.38
N PRO A 278 -8.30 -17.48 -19.82
CA PRO A 278 -7.05 -16.84 -19.40
C PRO A 278 -6.84 -15.48 -20.09
N ILE A 279 -6.28 -14.51 -19.37
CA ILE A 279 -5.89 -13.20 -19.91
C ILE A 279 -4.37 -13.05 -19.86
N ALA A 280 -3.72 -13.03 -21.03
CA ALA A 280 -2.35 -12.54 -21.20
C ALA A 280 -1.23 -13.19 -20.35
N HIS A 281 -1.48 -14.39 -19.79
CA HIS A 281 -0.56 -15.16 -18.93
C HIS A 281 0.86 -15.19 -19.47
N SER A 282 1.84 -14.90 -18.61
CA SER A 282 3.26 -14.97 -18.93
C SER A 282 4.09 -15.41 -17.70
N PRO A 283 5.41 -15.60 -17.82
CA PRO A 283 6.29 -15.85 -16.67
C PRO A 283 6.41 -14.67 -15.68
N ARG A 284 5.63 -13.59 -15.85
CA ARG A 284 5.62 -12.37 -15.03
C ARG A 284 4.30 -12.25 -14.31
N TYR A 285 4.32 -11.66 -13.12
CA TYR A 285 3.14 -11.17 -12.42
C TYR A 285 2.19 -10.39 -13.34
N GLU A 286 0.96 -10.87 -13.49
CA GLU A 286 -0.17 -10.18 -14.09
C GLU A 286 -1.32 -10.14 -13.07
N ALA A 287 -1.75 -8.94 -12.66
CA ALA A 287 -2.73 -8.79 -11.59
C ALA A 287 -3.58 -7.52 -11.68
N ARG A 288 -4.65 -7.46 -10.89
CA ARG A 288 -5.47 -6.25 -10.63
C ARG A 288 -6.11 -5.71 -11.89
N ALA A 289 -6.94 -6.55 -12.49
CA ALA A 289 -7.75 -6.16 -13.63
C ALA A 289 -8.70 -5.01 -13.27
N SER A 290 -8.89 -4.13 -14.25
CA SER A 290 -10.09 -3.35 -14.42
C SER A 290 -10.65 -3.69 -15.79
N ILE A 291 -11.96 -3.95 -15.85
CA ILE A 291 -12.69 -4.38 -17.04
C ILE A 291 -13.80 -3.38 -17.37
N THR A 292 -14.06 -3.16 -18.65
CA THR A 292 -15.23 -2.39 -19.10
C THR A 292 -15.71 -2.89 -20.46
N ALA A 293 -17.01 -2.77 -20.74
CA ALA A 293 -17.56 -3.18 -22.03
C ALA A 293 -17.08 -2.27 -23.17
N THR A 294 -16.87 -2.85 -24.36
CA THR A 294 -16.69 -2.09 -25.61
C THR A 294 -17.96 -1.31 -25.93
N ALA A 295 -17.84 -0.17 -26.61
CA ALA A 295 -19.01 0.60 -27.07
C ALA A 295 -19.89 -0.17 -28.08
N GLN A 296 -19.29 -1.14 -28.77
CA GLN A 296 -19.93 -2.06 -29.70
C GLN A 296 -20.61 -3.25 -29.01
N GLY A 297 -20.23 -3.57 -27.76
CA GLY A 297 -20.68 -4.75 -27.01
C GLY A 297 -20.19 -6.10 -27.55
N ASP A 298 -19.16 -6.12 -28.40
CA ASP A 298 -18.57 -7.33 -28.99
C ASP A 298 -17.50 -8.00 -28.09
N GLY A 299 -17.12 -7.28 -27.03
CA GLY A 299 -15.99 -7.60 -26.18
C GLY A 299 -15.81 -6.61 -25.03
N PHE A 300 -14.69 -6.75 -24.33
CA PHE A 300 -14.30 -5.92 -23.19
C PHE A 300 -12.93 -5.29 -23.43
N TRP A 301 -12.74 -4.08 -22.94
CA TRP A 301 -11.40 -3.54 -22.71
C TRP A 301 -10.96 -3.94 -21.31
N ILE A 302 -9.73 -4.45 -21.18
CA ILE A 302 -9.15 -4.87 -19.91
C ILE A 302 -7.79 -4.20 -19.74
N THR A 303 -7.52 -3.70 -18.54
CA THR A 303 -6.23 -3.13 -18.13
C THR A 303 -5.78 -3.72 -16.80
N ALA A 304 -4.48 -3.88 -16.57
CA ALA A 304 -3.94 -4.58 -15.41
C ALA A 304 -2.49 -4.19 -15.08
N GLU A 305 -2.03 -4.49 -13.86
CA GLU A 305 -0.62 -4.41 -13.48
C GLU A 305 0.15 -5.60 -14.08
N ARG A 306 1.24 -5.36 -14.81
CA ARG A 306 2.22 -6.39 -15.19
C ARG A 306 3.57 -6.11 -14.55
N GLY A 307 4.00 -6.99 -13.64
CA GLY A 307 5.20 -6.90 -12.81
C GLY A 307 6.44 -7.54 -13.43
N LYS A 308 7.29 -8.11 -12.57
CA LYS A 308 8.49 -8.89 -12.95
C LYS A 308 8.19 -10.39 -12.92
N GLU A 309 9.11 -11.19 -13.46
CA GLU A 309 9.18 -12.63 -13.21
C GLU A 309 9.54 -12.88 -11.74
N LYS A 310 9.04 -13.97 -11.13
CA LYS A 310 9.24 -14.28 -9.70
C LYS A 310 8.83 -13.10 -8.80
N HIS A 311 7.68 -12.50 -9.05
CA HIS A 311 7.15 -11.51 -8.11
C HIS A 311 6.91 -12.19 -6.75
N GLY A 312 7.28 -11.54 -5.65
CA GLY A 312 7.08 -12.12 -4.32
C GLY A 312 8.00 -13.28 -3.93
N LEU A 313 8.89 -13.76 -4.81
CA LEU A 313 9.75 -14.93 -4.60
C LEU A 313 11.24 -14.55 -4.70
N ASP A 314 12.12 -15.31 -4.05
CA ASP A 314 13.59 -15.33 -4.17
C ASP A 314 14.37 -13.99 -4.18
N TYR A 315 13.75 -12.84 -3.96
CA TYR A 315 14.37 -11.53 -4.16
C TYR A 315 14.85 -10.91 -2.86
N ARG A 316 16.12 -11.10 -2.54
CA ARG A 316 16.75 -10.54 -1.33
C ARG A 316 17.65 -9.34 -1.63
N GLY A 317 17.71 -8.41 -0.67
CA GLY A 317 18.67 -7.31 -0.63
C GLY A 317 18.01 -5.94 -0.61
N HIS A 318 18.80 -4.90 -0.92
CA HIS A 318 18.40 -3.50 -0.70
C HIS A 318 18.48 -2.61 -1.97
N GLY A 319 18.40 -3.23 -3.16
CA GLY A 319 18.34 -2.54 -4.47
C GLY A 319 16.91 -2.45 -5.00
N ASN A 320 16.48 -1.29 -5.51
CA ASN A 320 15.08 -1.06 -5.93
C ASN A 320 14.57 -2.04 -7.01
N ASP A 321 15.46 -2.77 -7.67
CA ASP A 321 15.20 -3.88 -8.60
C ASP A 321 14.60 -5.12 -7.91
N THR A 322 14.85 -5.33 -6.61
CA THR A 322 14.39 -6.53 -5.89
C THR A 322 12.95 -6.44 -5.40
N GLY A 323 12.36 -5.24 -5.28
CA GLY A 323 11.05 -5.04 -4.65
C GLY A 323 9.89 -5.78 -5.33
N ILE A 324 8.82 -6.02 -4.57
CA ILE A 324 7.51 -6.48 -5.08
C ILE A 324 7.06 -5.53 -6.20
N ASN A 325 7.05 -4.23 -5.90
CA ASN A 325 6.57 -3.23 -6.83
C ASN A 325 7.58 -2.92 -7.96
N ALA A 326 8.75 -3.55 -7.99
CA ALA A 326 9.81 -3.25 -8.94
C ALA A 326 9.40 -3.60 -10.38
N GLY A 327 9.56 -2.64 -11.30
CA GLY A 327 9.32 -2.85 -12.72
C GLY A 327 7.85 -2.98 -13.14
N LYS A 328 6.87 -2.83 -12.22
CA LYS A 328 5.44 -2.86 -12.59
C LYS A 328 5.11 -1.83 -13.68
N SER A 329 4.31 -2.29 -14.63
CA SER A 329 3.95 -1.68 -15.91
C SER A 329 2.45 -1.88 -16.18
N VAL A 330 1.86 -1.15 -17.14
CA VAL A 330 0.45 -1.34 -17.53
C VAL A 330 0.36 -2.37 -18.66
N LEU A 331 -0.39 -3.45 -18.43
CA LEU A 331 -0.96 -4.34 -19.44
C LEU A 331 -2.32 -3.76 -19.87
N PHE A 332 -2.64 -3.83 -21.17
CA PHE A 332 -3.94 -3.41 -21.71
C PHE A 332 -4.27 -4.20 -22.99
N GLY A 333 -5.55 -4.42 -23.28
CA GLY A 333 -5.99 -5.02 -24.54
C GLY A 333 -7.50 -5.23 -24.63
N LYS A 334 -7.94 -5.88 -25.71
CA LYS A 334 -9.35 -6.26 -25.96
C LYS A 334 -9.52 -7.75 -25.70
N PHE A 335 -10.53 -8.14 -24.93
CA PHE A 335 -11.09 -9.50 -24.93
C PHE A 335 -12.32 -9.54 -25.84
N GLU A 336 -12.43 -10.53 -26.72
CA GLU A 336 -13.55 -10.68 -27.65
C GLU A 336 -14.47 -11.85 -27.25
N ILE A 337 -15.77 -11.57 -27.09
CA ILE A 337 -16.74 -12.56 -26.59
C ILE A 337 -16.91 -13.74 -27.56
N VAL A 338 -16.87 -13.46 -28.87
CA VAL A 338 -17.10 -14.48 -29.91
C VAL A 338 -15.91 -15.45 -30.06
N SER A 339 -14.68 -14.93 -30.01
CA SER A 339 -13.47 -15.75 -30.17
C SER A 339 -12.94 -16.32 -28.86
N GLY A 340 -13.36 -15.75 -27.71
CA GLY A 340 -12.89 -16.12 -26.38
C GLY A 340 -11.43 -15.75 -26.11
N LYS A 341 -10.88 -14.78 -26.85
CA LYS A 341 -9.45 -14.44 -26.85
C LYS A 341 -9.19 -13.01 -26.40
N PHE A 342 -8.11 -12.84 -25.65
CA PHE A 342 -7.51 -11.54 -25.37
C PHE A 342 -6.43 -11.18 -26.39
N THR A 343 -6.41 -9.93 -26.84
CA THR A 343 -5.36 -9.36 -27.72
C THR A 343 -4.75 -8.13 -27.05
N GLU A 344 -3.46 -8.20 -26.72
CA GLU A 344 -2.71 -7.12 -26.08
C GLU A 344 -2.49 -5.93 -27.03
N VAL A 345 -2.67 -4.71 -26.50
CA VAL A 345 -2.43 -3.45 -27.21
C VAL A 345 -1.45 -2.61 -26.39
N SER A 346 -0.18 -2.65 -26.77
CA SER A 346 0.90 -1.99 -26.01
C SER A 346 0.71 -0.48 -25.90
N LEU A 347 0.82 0.06 -24.68
CA LEU A 347 0.86 1.51 -24.42
C LEU A 347 2.16 2.16 -24.87
N GLY A 348 3.28 1.42 -24.92
CA GLY A 348 4.62 1.96 -25.10
C GLY A 348 4.89 3.19 -24.22
N ASN A 349 5.24 4.32 -24.83
CA ASN A 349 5.45 5.59 -24.14
C ASN A 349 4.21 6.17 -23.45
N ALA A 350 2.98 5.76 -23.78
CA ALA A 350 1.77 6.26 -23.12
C ALA A 350 1.66 5.77 -21.66
N GLY A 351 2.22 4.60 -21.33
CA GLY A 351 2.25 4.06 -19.96
C GLY A 351 3.41 4.61 -19.09
N LYS A 352 4.40 5.25 -19.70
CA LYS A 352 5.69 5.57 -19.04
C LYS A 352 5.71 6.94 -18.34
N ALA A 353 4.76 7.18 -17.42
CA ALA A 353 4.71 8.40 -16.60
C ALA A 353 5.70 8.40 -15.41
N GLY A 354 6.10 7.21 -14.96
CA GLY A 354 7.02 6.96 -13.86
C GLY A 354 7.45 5.49 -13.87
N ALA A 355 8.19 5.08 -12.85
CA ALA A 355 8.53 3.68 -12.62
C ALA A 355 8.66 3.44 -11.12
N PRO A 356 7.87 2.51 -10.54
CA PRO A 356 6.80 1.71 -11.17
C PRO A 356 5.47 2.46 -11.40
N VAL A 357 4.48 1.72 -11.93
CA VAL A 357 3.07 2.10 -12.04
C VAL A 357 2.17 0.99 -11.47
N ASN A 358 1.04 1.40 -10.86
CA ASN A 358 0.08 0.56 -10.14
C ASN A 358 -1.36 0.99 -10.52
N ARG A 359 -2.37 0.22 -10.06
CA ARG A 359 -3.80 0.54 -10.12
C ARG A 359 -4.26 1.17 -11.45
N PRO A 360 -4.03 0.50 -12.60
CA PRO A 360 -4.62 0.94 -13.84
C PRO A 360 -6.14 0.70 -13.81
N VAL A 361 -6.91 1.62 -14.37
CA VAL A 361 -8.37 1.52 -14.51
C VAL A 361 -8.74 1.90 -15.93
N VAL A 362 -9.71 1.21 -16.52
CA VAL A 362 -10.18 1.43 -17.90
C VAL A 362 -11.61 1.96 -17.91
N GLY A 363 -11.89 2.84 -18.88
CA GLY A 363 -13.23 3.35 -19.21
C GLY A 363 -13.33 3.59 -20.71
N VAL A 364 -14.49 4.02 -21.20
CA VAL A 364 -14.72 4.28 -22.63
C VAL A 364 -15.27 5.68 -22.82
N GLY A 365 -14.69 6.44 -23.76
CA GLY A 365 -15.19 7.74 -24.19
C GLY A 365 -16.51 7.63 -24.94
N LYS A 366 -17.26 8.72 -25.06
CA LYS A 366 -18.47 8.78 -25.89
C LYS A 366 -18.14 8.61 -27.39
N ASP A 367 -16.88 8.82 -27.76
CA ASP A 367 -16.33 8.53 -29.09
C ASP A 367 -15.99 7.03 -29.30
N GLY A 368 -16.24 6.18 -28.29
CA GLY A 368 -15.95 4.75 -28.29
C GLY A 368 -14.49 4.40 -27.99
N ASN A 369 -13.60 5.38 -27.84
CA ASN A 369 -12.19 5.14 -27.58
C ASN A 369 -11.95 4.76 -26.11
N PRO A 370 -11.26 3.65 -25.81
CA PRO A 370 -10.91 3.29 -24.44
C PRO A 370 -9.88 4.24 -23.84
N TRP A 371 -10.12 4.63 -22.60
CA TRP A 371 -9.24 5.44 -21.77
C TRP A 371 -8.66 4.61 -20.63
N VAL A 372 -7.37 4.81 -20.34
CA VAL A 372 -6.70 4.23 -19.18
C VAL A 372 -6.18 5.35 -18.28
N VAL A 373 -6.55 5.31 -17.01
CA VAL A 373 -5.85 6.03 -15.93
C VAL A 373 -4.99 5.06 -15.14
N TYR A 374 -3.87 5.52 -14.59
CA TYR A 374 -3.00 4.70 -13.75
C TYR A 374 -2.22 5.52 -12.73
N ARG A 375 -1.94 4.91 -11.58
CA ARG A 375 -1.11 5.45 -10.49
C ARG A 375 0.37 5.25 -10.87
N TYR A 376 1.21 6.29 -10.75
CA TYR A 376 2.64 6.23 -11.11
C TYR A 376 3.53 6.87 -10.03
N PHE A 377 4.69 6.26 -9.76
CA PHE A 377 5.66 6.79 -8.80
C PHE A 377 6.68 7.70 -9.48
N ASN A 378 6.96 8.87 -8.88
CA ASN A 378 7.96 9.78 -9.40
C ASN A 378 8.59 10.66 -8.30
N ARG A 379 9.94 10.64 -8.24
CA ARG A 379 10.82 11.32 -7.25
C ARG A 379 10.63 10.91 -5.79
N ALA A 380 9.41 11.05 -5.27
CA ALA A 380 9.01 10.64 -3.91
C ALA A 380 7.47 10.60 -3.71
N LEU A 381 6.67 10.78 -4.78
CA LEU A 381 5.21 10.79 -4.70
C LEU A 381 4.57 9.86 -5.74
N TRP A 382 3.42 9.32 -5.36
CA TRP A 382 2.46 8.67 -6.24
C TRP A 382 1.46 9.70 -6.79
N ARG A 383 1.18 9.61 -8.09
CA ARG A 383 0.32 10.54 -8.84
C ARG A 383 -0.48 9.80 -9.92
N VAL A 384 -1.57 10.37 -10.42
CA VAL A 384 -2.36 9.77 -11.51
C VAL A 384 -1.96 10.33 -12.89
N ALA A 385 -1.83 9.44 -13.87
CA ALA A 385 -1.74 9.76 -15.30
C ALA A 385 -2.93 9.19 -16.07
N ALA A 386 -3.22 9.77 -17.23
CA ALA A 386 -4.31 9.41 -18.13
C ALA A 386 -3.81 9.38 -19.60
N SER A 387 -4.36 8.46 -20.40
CA SER A 387 -4.21 8.39 -21.85
C SER A 387 -5.40 7.64 -22.46
N GLY A 388 -5.75 7.94 -23.71
CA GLY A 388 -6.78 7.23 -24.48
C GLY A 388 -6.18 6.60 -25.72
N TYR A 389 -6.68 5.41 -26.10
CA TYR A 389 -6.28 4.70 -27.31
C TYR A 389 -7.34 4.89 -28.39
N ARG A 390 -6.92 5.32 -29.57
CA ARG A 390 -7.81 5.69 -30.67
C ARG A 390 -8.01 4.52 -31.62
N LEU A 391 -9.27 4.13 -31.83
CA LEU A 391 -9.62 2.96 -32.64
C LEU A 391 -9.43 3.18 -34.15
N ASP A 392 -9.61 4.42 -34.61
CA ASP A 392 -9.49 4.85 -36.02
C ASP A 392 -8.08 4.68 -36.59
N SER A 393 -7.10 5.08 -35.79
CA SER A 393 -5.69 5.26 -36.14
C SER A 393 -4.79 4.25 -35.44
N LYS A 394 -5.32 3.49 -34.47
CA LYS A 394 -4.59 2.54 -33.62
C LYS A 394 -3.42 3.23 -32.88
N THR A 395 -3.63 4.48 -32.45
CA THR A 395 -2.63 5.30 -31.75
C THR A 395 -3.07 5.67 -30.34
N TRP A 396 -2.11 5.76 -29.42
CA TRP A 396 -2.34 6.34 -28.10
C TRP A 396 -2.22 7.86 -28.13
N SER A 397 -3.02 8.55 -27.31
CA SER A 397 -2.78 9.95 -26.97
C SER A 397 -1.54 10.09 -26.08
N SER A 398 -0.81 11.20 -26.23
CA SER A 398 0.31 11.50 -25.35
C SER A 398 -0.18 11.65 -23.92
N ARG A 399 0.35 10.80 -23.02
CA ARG A 399 -0.01 10.77 -21.60
C ARG A 399 -0.07 12.17 -20.97
N ARG A 400 -1.02 12.37 -20.07
CA ARG A 400 -1.13 13.58 -19.25
C ARG A 400 -1.27 13.21 -17.78
N ARG A 401 -0.71 14.03 -16.90
CA ARG A 401 -0.91 13.91 -15.46
C ARG A 401 -2.25 14.53 -15.09
N LEU A 402 -3.08 13.81 -14.37
CA LEU A 402 -4.32 14.37 -13.82
C LEU A 402 -3.99 15.53 -12.86
N PRO A 403 -4.69 16.69 -12.92
CA PRO A 403 -4.60 17.71 -11.87
C PRO A 403 -4.82 17.13 -10.47
N THR A 404 -4.32 17.83 -9.44
CA THR A 404 -4.69 17.58 -8.02
C THR A 404 -4.79 16.09 -7.62
N SER A 405 -3.77 15.28 -7.94
CA SER A 405 -3.84 13.80 -7.90
C SER A 405 -2.73 13.11 -7.09
N SER A 406 -2.15 13.78 -6.07
CA SER A 406 -1.20 13.15 -5.14
C SER A 406 -1.95 12.40 -4.02
N TYR A 407 -1.51 11.18 -3.70
CA TYR A 407 -1.93 10.41 -2.51
C TYR A 407 -0.93 9.27 -2.23
N GLY A 408 -1.07 8.56 -1.10
CA GLY A 408 -0.45 7.23 -0.87
C GLY A 408 -1.49 6.09 -1.00
N GLN A 409 -1.07 4.85 -0.78
CA GLN A 409 -1.85 3.59 -0.83
C GLN A 409 -2.67 3.37 -2.10
N ASP A 410 -3.36 2.22 -2.17
CA ASP A 410 -4.21 1.81 -3.30
C ASP A 410 -5.60 2.45 -3.29
N ARG A 411 -5.57 3.76 -3.38
CA ARG A 411 -6.70 4.55 -3.81
C ARG A 411 -6.95 4.34 -5.31
N THR A 412 -8.19 4.04 -5.67
CA THR A 412 -8.63 3.75 -7.05
C THR A 412 -9.40 4.95 -7.59
N ALA A 413 -9.28 5.24 -8.89
CA ALA A 413 -10.11 6.22 -9.59
C ALA A 413 -11.20 5.49 -10.39
N VAL A 414 -12.37 6.10 -10.58
CA VAL A 414 -13.54 5.47 -11.22
C VAL A 414 -14.00 6.30 -12.41
N PHE A 415 -14.13 5.68 -13.58
CA PHE A 415 -14.68 6.33 -14.76
C PHE A 415 -16.21 6.38 -14.72
N LEU A 416 -16.77 7.40 -15.36
CA LEU A 416 -18.20 7.63 -15.52
C LEU A 416 -18.49 8.01 -16.97
N PRO A 417 -19.65 7.63 -17.54
CA PRO A 417 -20.09 8.11 -18.85
C PRO A 417 -20.09 9.64 -18.96
N ALA A 418 -20.00 10.15 -20.19
CA ALA A 418 -20.08 11.58 -20.46
C ALA A 418 -21.37 12.21 -19.90
N TYR A 419 -21.25 13.43 -19.38
CA TYR A 419 -22.38 14.28 -19.00
C TYR A 419 -21.97 15.74 -19.24
N GLY A 420 -22.82 16.53 -19.89
CA GLY A 420 -22.47 17.87 -20.34
C GLY A 420 -21.29 17.90 -21.32
N LYS A 421 -20.26 18.71 -21.02
CA LYS A 421 -19.06 18.86 -21.86
C LYS A 421 -17.98 17.86 -21.48
N GLY A 422 -17.28 17.32 -22.48
CA GLY A 422 -16.23 16.30 -22.32
C GLY A 422 -16.49 15.06 -23.16
N ASP A 423 -15.65 14.05 -22.96
CA ASP A 423 -15.68 12.74 -23.62
C ASP A 423 -16.11 11.62 -22.67
N LEU A 424 -15.69 11.73 -21.41
CA LEU A 424 -16.09 10.92 -20.26
C LEU A 424 -15.78 11.70 -18.97
N ARG A 425 -16.22 11.20 -17.81
CA ARG A 425 -15.91 11.77 -16.49
C ARG A 425 -15.01 10.82 -15.70
N LEU A 426 -14.28 11.39 -14.74
CA LEU A 426 -13.46 10.65 -13.79
C LEU A 426 -13.73 11.14 -12.37
N CYS A 427 -13.96 10.19 -11.46
CA CYS A 427 -13.97 10.41 -10.01
C CYS A 427 -12.65 9.89 -9.40
N TRP A 428 -12.02 10.65 -8.50
CA TRP A 428 -10.78 10.21 -7.84
C TRP A 428 -10.62 10.82 -6.43
N PRO A 429 -10.04 10.11 -5.46
CA PRO A 429 -9.57 10.69 -4.21
C PRO A 429 -8.19 11.35 -4.39
N SER A 430 -7.87 12.32 -3.54
CA SER A 430 -6.55 12.94 -3.46
C SER A 430 -6.41 13.75 -2.18
N ASP A 431 -5.25 13.63 -1.51
CA ASP A 431 -4.86 14.58 -0.45
C ASP A 431 -3.99 15.73 -1.00
N GLN A 432 -3.70 15.70 -2.31
CA GLN A 432 -2.93 16.72 -3.02
C GLN A 432 -1.51 16.94 -2.44
N ARG A 433 -0.99 16.02 -1.60
CA ARG A 433 0.21 16.25 -0.80
C ARG A 433 1.40 16.81 -1.62
N PRO A 434 2.00 17.95 -1.21
CA PRO A 434 3.08 18.61 -1.95
C PRO A 434 4.44 17.93 -1.71
N ASN A 435 4.60 17.28 -0.56
CA ASN A 435 5.70 16.41 -0.19
C ASN A 435 5.12 15.11 0.42
N LYS A 436 5.93 14.24 1.03
CA LYS A 436 5.41 12.95 1.54
C LYS A 436 4.40 13.08 2.68
N ALA A 437 4.41 14.16 3.46
CA ALA A 437 3.48 14.35 4.57
C ALA A 437 2.03 14.41 4.09
N HIS A 438 1.21 13.49 4.59
CA HIS A 438 -0.22 13.42 4.31
C HIS A 438 -0.95 14.72 4.69
N GLN A 439 -2.04 14.99 3.98
CA GLN A 439 -2.92 16.15 4.12
C GLN A 439 -4.38 15.67 4.17
N THR A 440 -5.35 16.55 4.38
CA THR A 440 -6.77 16.18 4.34
C THR A 440 -7.18 15.63 2.96
N ALA A 441 -7.60 14.36 2.91
CA ALA A 441 -8.12 13.73 1.71
C ALA A 441 -9.43 14.38 1.24
N SER A 442 -9.63 14.43 -0.07
CA SER A 442 -10.85 14.90 -0.71
C SER A 442 -11.15 14.06 -1.95
N VAL A 443 -12.43 13.92 -2.28
CA VAL A 443 -12.90 13.28 -3.52
C VAL A 443 -13.17 14.36 -4.56
N PHE A 444 -12.78 14.08 -5.81
CA PHE A 444 -12.90 14.98 -6.95
C PHE A 444 -13.70 14.32 -8.07
N LEU A 445 -14.44 15.12 -8.83
CA LEU A 445 -15.13 14.72 -10.07
C LEU A 445 -14.84 15.77 -11.15
N ALA A 446 -14.45 15.33 -12.35
CA ALA A 446 -14.30 16.21 -13.50
C ALA A 446 -14.54 15.49 -14.83
N ALA A 447 -14.89 16.26 -15.86
CA ALA A 447 -14.91 15.80 -17.24
C ALA A 447 -13.52 15.80 -17.87
N LEU A 448 -13.21 14.77 -18.64
CA LEU A 448 -11.99 14.67 -19.45
C LEU A 448 -12.27 15.13 -20.90
N PRO A 449 -11.28 15.70 -21.61
CA PRO A 449 -11.40 16.02 -23.04
C PRO A 449 -11.41 14.74 -23.89
N SER A 450 -11.71 14.83 -25.19
CA SER A 450 -11.60 13.66 -26.09
C SER A 450 -10.14 13.27 -26.31
N SER A 451 -9.91 11.97 -26.47
CA SER A 451 -8.59 11.42 -26.77
C SER A 451 -7.98 12.03 -28.04
N ALA A 452 -8.81 12.48 -28.98
CA ALA A 452 -8.42 13.15 -30.22
C ALA A 452 -7.83 14.56 -30.00
N SER A 453 -8.25 15.31 -28.98
CA SER A 453 -7.77 16.70 -28.75
C SER A 453 -6.41 16.77 -28.04
N LEU A 454 -5.75 15.63 -27.86
CA LEU A 454 -4.38 15.54 -27.33
C LEU A 454 -3.40 15.25 -28.49
N PRO A 455 -2.14 15.72 -28.43
CA PRO A 455 -1.10 15.22 -29.34
C PRO A 455 -0.95 13.71 -29.22
N ALA A 456 -0.60 13.00 -30.30
CA ALA A 456 -0.31 11.56 -30.25
C ALA A 456 0.89 11.24 -29.33
N ALA A 457 0.92 10.03 -28.79
CA ALA A 457 2.09 9.51 -28.07
C ALA A 457 3.25 9.31 -29.04
N ILE A 458 4.46 9.70 -28.63
CA ILE A 458 5.68 9.42 -29.40
C ILE A 458 5.85 7.89 -29.49
N PRO A 459 5.96 7.28 -30.68
CA PRO A 459 6.17 5.85 -30.82
C PRO A 459 7.38 5.37 -30.00
N GLU A 460 7.29 4.16 -29.45
CA GLU A 460 8.42 3.57 -28.76
C GLU A 460 9.47 3.10 -29.77
N LYS A 461 10.72 3.56 -29.62
CA LYS A 461 11.84 2.99 -30.38
C LYS A 461 12.07 1.56 -29.91
N PRO A 462 12.29 0.58 -30.81
CA PRO A 462 12.65 -0.78 -30.41
C PRO A 462 13.83 -0.79 -29.43
N ALA A 463 13.55 -1.16 -28.18
CA ALA A 463 14.59 -1.38 -27.19
C ALA A 463 15.34 -2.67 -27.51
N LYS A 464 16.65 -2.71 -27.27
CA LYS A 464 17.33 -4.01 -27.15
C LYS A 464 16.67 -4.76 -25.98
N PRO A 465 16.44 -6.08 -26.08
CA PRO A 465 16.04 -6.88 -24.93
C PRO A 465 17.00 -6.62 -23.76
N PRO A 466 16.51 -6.51 -22.52
CA PRO A 466 17.40 -6.43 -21.36
C PRO A 466 18.28 -7.68 -21.35
N ALA A 467 19.57 -7.51 -21.01
CA ALA A 467 20.48 -8.65 -20.90
C ALA A 467 19.91 -9.64 -19.87
N LYS A 468 19.82 -10.93 -20.23
CA LYS A 468 19.41 -11.98 -19.30
C LYS A 468 20.39 -11.98 -18.12
N GLN A 469 19.92 -11.52 -16.96
CA GLN A 469 20.64 -11.66 -15.71
C GLN A 469 20.21 -12.98 -15.07
N GLU A 470 21.16 -13.72 -14.50
CA GLU A 470 20.84 -14.86 -13.65
C GLU A 470 19.95 -14.40 -12.49
N LEU A 471 18.74 -14.94 -12.43
CA LEU A 471 17.82 -14.73 -11.31
C LEU A 471 18.48 -15.26 -10.03
N PRO A 472 18.10 -14.74 -8.85
CA PRO A 472 18.52 -15.33 -7.60
C PRO A 472 18.16 -16.82 -7.52
N HIS A 473 18.98 -17.58 -6.79
CA HIS A 473 18.68 -18.97 -6.50
C HIS A 473 17.52 -19.07 -5.51
N SER A 474 16.60 -19.99 -5.79
CA SER A 474 15.48 -20.31 -4.91
C SER A 474 15.93 -21.15 -3.71
N HIS A 475 15.00 -21.37 -2.78
CA HIS A 475 15.06 -22.55 -1.91
C HIS A 475 15.17 -23.83 -2.76
N LYS A 476 15.84 -24.84 -2.19
CA LYS A 476 15.82 -26.22 -2.73
C LYS A 476 14.68 -27.05 -2.14
N THR A 477 14.16 -26.61 -1.00
CA THR A 477 13.01 -27.15 -0.31
C THR A 477 11.75 -26.90 -1.14
N PRO A 478 10.88 -27.90 -1.37
CA PRO A 478 9.54 -27.67 -1.88
C PRO A 478 8.76 -26.77 -0.93
N GLU A 479 7.98 -25.84 -1.47
CA GLU A 479 7.15 -24.94 -0.65
C GLU A 479 6.02 -25.73 0.04
N ARG A 480 5.89 -25.56 1.37
CA ARG A 480 4.91 -26.28 2.20
C ARG A 480 3.47 -25.87 1.86
N PRO A 481 2.47 -26.75 2.13
CA PRO A 481 1.09 -26.32 2.24
C PRO A 481 0.95 -25.27 3.36
N ALA A 482 0.18 -24.20 3.15
CA ALA A 482 0.04 -23.11 4.12
C ALA A 482 -0.49 -23.59 5.50
N PHE A 483 -1.39 -24.56 5.50
CA PHE A 483 -2.01 -25.14 6.70
C PHE A 483 -1.26 -26.35 7.28
N ASP A 484 -0.13 -26.76 6.67
CA ASP A 484 0.76 -27.78 7.24
C ASP A 484 1.57 -27.15 8.37
N ARG A 485 1.09 -27.34 9.59
CA ARG A 485 1.54 -26.67 10.82
C ARG A 485 2.04 -27.72 11.79
N HIS A 486 3.29 -27.61 12.22
CA HIS A 486 3.85 -28.55 13.19
C HIS A 486 3.38 -28.23 14.61
N GLU A 487 3.05 -29.26 15.39
CA GLU A 487 2.64 -29.14 16.79
C GLU A 487 3.56 -29.95 17.73
N TRP A 488 3.83 -29.41 18.91
CA TRP A 488 4.52 -30.09 20.00
C TRP A 488 3.60 -30.17 21.22
N LYS A 489 3.75 -31.24 22.02
CA LYS A 489 3.15 -31.34 23.36
C LYS A 489 4.25 -31.31 24.40
N VAL A 490 4.28 -30.28 25.23
CA VAL A 490 5.32 -30.04 26.25
C VAL A 490 4.65 -29.71 27.57
N GLY A 491 4.92 -30.50 28.62
CA GLY A 491 4.31 -30.31 29.94
C GLY A 491 2.77 -30.41 29.95
N GLY A 492 2.18 -31.17 29.02
CA GLY A 492 0.73 -31.27 28.84
C GLY A 492 0.10 -30.18 27.95
N GLN A 493 0.82 -29.10 27.64
CA GLN A 493 0.35 -28.03 26.75
C GLN A 493 0.73 -28.32 25.29
N THR A 494 -0.21 -28.16 24.37
CA THR A 494 0.06 -28.15 22.92
C THR A 494 0.57 -26.76 22.50
N TYR A 495 1.54 -26.72 21.58
CA TYR A 495 2.02 -25.52 20.91
C TYR A 495 2.13 -25.76 19.40
N GLY A 496 1.54 -24.90 18.57
CA GLY A 496 1.75 -24.90 17.11
C GLY A 496 2.81 -23.89 16.69
N LEU A 497 3.63 -24.22 15.67
CA LEU A 497 4.55 -23.27 15.03
C LEU A 497 3.87 -22.56 13.86
N PHE A 498 3.82 -21.24 13.95
CA PHE A 498 3.25 -20.35 12.94
C PHE A 498 4.33 -19.41 12.42
N TRP A 499 4.41 -19.23 11.10
CA TRP A 499 5.42 -18.38 10.46
C TRP A 499 4.86 -16.99 10.15
N GLY A 500 5.72 -15.97 10.19
CA GLY A 500 5.30 -14.61 9.87
C GLY A 500 6.45 -13.63 9.66
N ASP A 501 6.05 -12.37 9.52
CA ASP A 501 6.91 -11.20 9.35
C ASP A 501 6.24 -9.99 10.03
N VAL A 502 6.99 -9.18 10.76
CA VAL A 502 6.49 -7.95 11.42
C VAL A 502 7.31 -6.70 11.06
N HIS A 503 8.15 -6.79 10.03
CA HIS A 503 9.06 -5.74 9.57
C HIS A 503 8.88 -5.55 8.06
N ARG A 504 7.73 -5.01 7.64
CA ARG A 504 7.46 -4.70 6.22
C ARG A 504 6.88 -3.30 6.04
N HIS A 505 7.57 -2.46 5.30
CA HIS A 505 7.11 -1.10 4.98
C HIS A 505 6.20 -1.06 3.76
N THR A 506 5.19 -0.20 3.82
CA THR A 506 4.30 0.08 2.70
C THR A 506 4.70 1.38 2.00
N ASP A 507 3.99 1.73 0.92
CA ASP A 507 4.10 3.03 0.25
C ASP A 507 3.65 4.24 1.11
N VAL A 508 3.18 4.03 2.34
CA VAL A 508 3.07 5.08 3.36
C VAL A 508 4.43 5.43 3.95
N SER A 509 5.38 4.50 4.04
CA SER A 509 6.67 4.75 4.69
C SER A 509 7.50 5.82 3.97
N ASN A 510 8.35 6.51 4.75
CA ASN A 510 9.31 7.44 4.20
C ASN A 510 10.51 6.72 3.54
N CYS A 511 10.86 5.51 3.97
CA CYS A 511 11.77 4.65 3.22
C CYS A 511 11.07 4.12 1.95
N ARG A 512 11.84 3.83 0.88
CA ARG A 512 11.52 3.01 -0.32
C ARG A 512 10.13 3.08 -1.00
N THR A 513 9.27 4.03 -0.66
CA THR A 513 7.86 4.36 -1.02
C THR A 513 7.34 3.97 -2.42
N GLY A 514 8.20 3.81 -3.43
CA GLY A 514 7.81 3.35 -4.76
C GLY A 514 7.91 1.84 -4.98
N PHE A 515 8.67 1.11 -4.15
CA PHE A 515 9.24 -0.20 -4.50
C PHE A 515 8.87 -1.34 -3.54
N ASP A 516 8.63 -1.05 -2.26
CA ASP A 516 8.32 -2.07 -1.25
C ASP A 516 6.94 -2.71 -1.52
N GLY A 517 5.92 -1.91 -1.81
CA GLY A 517 4.55 -2.33 -2.12
C GLY A 517 3.50 -1.40 -1.51
N CYS A 518 2.23 -1.59 -1.88
CA CYS A 518 1.11 -1.16 -1.03
C CYS A 518 0.83 -2.22 0.05
N ILE A 519 -0.05 -1.95 1.02
CA ILE A 519 -0.41 -2.95 2.03
C ILE A 519 -0.91 -4.28 1.42
N VAL A 520 -1.77 -4.23 0.39
CA VAL A 520 -2.35 -5.41 -0.26
C VAL A 520 -1.29 -6.25 -1.00
N ASP A 521 -0.27 -5.61 -1.58
CA ASP A 521 0.86 -6.32 -2.20
C ASP A 521 1.61 -7.21 -1.19
N HIS A 522 1.78 -6.75 0.06
CA HIS A 522 2.43 -7.53 1.09
C HIS A 522 1.58 -8.72 1.56
N PHE A 523 0.26 -8.60 1.54
CA PHE A 523 -0.65 -9.70 1.89
C PHE A 523 -0.80 -10.74 0.78
N ARG A 524 -0.86 -10.32 -0.50
CA ARG A 524 -0.72 -11.20 -1.68
C ARG A 524 0.57 -12.02 -1.61
N TYR A 525 1.68 -11.38 -1.21
CA TYR A 525 2.92 -12.08 -0.90
C TYR A 525 2.76 -13.06 0.27
N ALA A 526 2.15 -12.65 1.39
CA ALA A 526 2.10 -13.43 2.62
C ALA A 526 1.25 -14.70 2.51
N TYR A 527 0.01 -14.58 2.00
CA TYR A 527 -0.90 -15.70 1.80
C TYR A 527 -0.35 -16.69 0.75
N ASP A 528 -0.10 -16.21 -0.46
CA ASP A 528 0.04 -17.08 -1.63
C ASP A 528 1.46 -17.52 -1.95
N LEU A 529 2.44 -16.66 -1.76
CA LEU A 529 3.80 -16.85 -2.30
C LEU A 529 4.85 -17.11 -1.23
N ALA A 530 4.66 -16.56 -0.04
CA ALA A 530 5.46 -16.83 1.14
C ALA A 530 4.82 -17.86 2.07
N LYS A 531 3.51 -18.15 1.91
CA LYS A 531 2.69 -19.09 2.70
C LYS A 531 3.08 -19.05 4.19
N ILE A 532 2.99 -17.85 4.74
CA ILE A 532 3.14 -17.53 6.15
C ILE A 532 1.75 -17.43 6.80
N ASP A 533 1.71 -17.61 8.10
CA ASP A 533 0.49 -17.68 8.90
C ASP A 533 0.08 -16.30 9.45
N PHE A 534 1.02 -15.35 9.61
CA PHE A 534 0.73 -14.00 10.05
C PHE A 534 1.62 -12.91 9.42
N LEU A 535 1.09 -11.67 9.36
CA LEU A 535 1.82 -10.50 8.84
C LEU A 535 1.51 -9.22 9.64
N GLY A 536 2.57 -8.45 9.91
CA GLY A 536 2.54 -7.07 10.39
C GLY A 536 3.27 -6.13 9.43
N THR A 537 2.66 -4.98 9.08
CA THR A 537 3.28 -3.94 8.23
C THR A 537 3.69 -2.75 9.09
N SER A 538 4.98 -2.43 9.15
CA SER A 538 5.62 -1.55 10.13
C SER A 538 6.09 -0.21 9.53
N ASP A 539 5.17 0.69 9.18
CA ASP A 539 5.57 2.01 8.68
C ASP A 539 6.25 2.88 9.78
N HIS A 540 7.32 3.61 9.44
CA HIS A 540 8.12 4.48 10.34
C HIS A 540 7.26 5.56 11.03
N THR A 541 7.47 5.85 12.33
CA THR A 541 6.64 6.80 13.10
C THR A 541 6.79 8.26 12.71
N ASP A 542 8.01 8.81 12.59
CA ASP A 542 8.21 10.25 12.42
C ASP A 542 9.50 10.70 11.69
N ALA A 543 10.27 9.79 11.09
CA ALA A 543 11.45 10.09 10.29
C ALA A 543 11.11 10.52 8.86
N GLY A 544 11.39 11.78 8.55
CA GLY A 544 11.19 12.37 7.22
C GLY A 544 9.76 12.86 6.95
N LYS A 545 8.75 12.14 7.46
CA LYS A 545 7.40 12.63 7.73
C LYS A 545 6.89 12.04 9.04
N MET A 546 5.84 12.64 9.62
CA MET A 546 4.99 11.97 10.60
C MET A 546 4.13 10.88 9.91
N TYR A 547 3.99 9.72 10.53
CA TYR A 547 2.95 8.72 10.21
C TYR A 547 1.62 9.27 10.68
N HIS A 548 0.75 9.68 9.76
CA HIS A 548 -0.46 10.39 10.17
C HIS A 548 -1.47 9.45 10.85
N VAL A 549 -2.24 9.96 11.80
CA VAL A 549 -3.29 9.21 12.51
C VAL A 549 -4.29 8.52 11.55
N TYR A 550 -4.57 9.14 10.40
CA TYR A 550 -5.40 8.51 9.35
C TYR A 550 -4.64 7.45 8.53
N GLU A 551 -3.33 7.60 8.31
CA GLU A 551 -2.53 6.58 7.65
C GLU A 551 -2.44 5.32 8.54
N TRP A 552 -2.34 5.47 9.87
CA TRP A 552 -2.46 4.36 10.84
C TRP A 552 -3.85 3.72 10.80
N TRP A 553 -4.92 4.51 10.90
CA TRP A 553 -6.30 4.03 10.83
C TRP A 553 -6.62 3.26 9.54
N HIS A 554 -6.11 3.76 8.41
CA HIS A 554 -6.25 3.17 7.08
C HIS A 554 -5.47 1.86 6.95
N ASN A 555 -4.22 1.82 7.43
CA ASN A 555 -3.45 0.58 7.47
C ASN A 555 -4.15 -0.46 8.36
N GLN A 556 -4.57 -0.09 9.58
CA GLN A 556 -5.34 -0.97 10.46
C GLN A 556 -6.63 -1.49 9.80
N ARG A 557 -7.35 -0.64 9.03
CA ARG A 557 -8.54 -1.07 8.26
C ARG A 557 -8.17 -2.16 7.25
N MET A 558 -7.08 -2.00 6.51
CA MET A 558 -6.64 -3.03 5.57
C MET A 558 -6.14 -4.31 6.27
N HIS A 559 -5.57 -4.22 7.48
CA HIS A 559 -5.30 -5.39 8.32
C HIS A 559 -6.58 -6.15 8.71
N ASP A 560 -7.71 -5.47 8.94
CA ASP A 560 -8.99 -6.13 9.22
C ASP A 560 -9.56 -6.80 7.96
N ALA A 561 -9.50 -6.13 6.80
CA ALA A 561 -9.96 -6.64 5.51
C ALA A 561 -9.19 -7.87 4.98
N LEU A 562 -8.12 -8.27 5.66
CA LEU A 562 -7.17 -9.32 5.27
C LEU A 562 -6.96 -10.33 6.40
N HIS A 563 -7.85 -10.35 7.41
CA HIS A 563 -7.83 -11.29 8.53
C HIS A 563 -8.84 -12.43 8.32
N SER A 564 -8.43 -13.65 8.61
CA SER A 564 -9.32 -14.82 8.65
C SER A 564 -8.98 -15.61 9.92
N PRO A 565 -9.72 -15.42 11.03
CA PRO A 565 -9.46 -16.06 12.32
C PRO A 565 -9.20 -17.58 12.19
N GLY A 566 -8.18 -18.09 12.89
CA GLY A 566 -7.71 -19.48 12.79
C GLY A 566 -7.00 -19.86 11.47
N ARG A 567 -7.21 -19.11 10.38
CA ARG A 567 -6.59 -19.38 9.07
C ARG A 567 -5.37 -18.50 8.83
N PHE A 568 -5.49 -17.19 8.98
CA PHE A 568 -4.40 -16.21 8.86
C PHE A 568 -4.60 -15.03 9.84
N ASN A 569 -3.59 -14.73 10.65
CA ASN A 569 -3.62 -13.64 11.63
C ASN A 569 -2.94 -12.37 11.10
N THR A 570 -3.63 -11.23 11.14
CA THR A 570 -2.98 -9.93 10.86
C THR A 570 -2.63 -9.26 12.19
N VAL A 571 -1.47 -8.60 12.29
CA VAL A 571 -1.06 -7.90 13.53
C VAL A 571 -0.74 -6.45 13.24
N TYR A 572 -1.19 -5.55 14.10
CA TYR A 572 -1.07 -4.11 13.85
C TYR A 572 0.32 -3.63 14.30
N VAL A 573 1.13 -3.11 13.38
CA VAL A 573 2.53 -2.75 13.65
C VAL A 573 2.88 -1.34 13.19
N TYR A 574 3.83 -0.71 13.86
CA TYR A 574 4.60 0.42 13.33
C TYR A 574 6.10 0.24 13.64
N GLU A 575 6.98 0.77 12.79
CA GLU A 575 8.40 0.90 13.14
C GLU A 575 8.61 2.18 13.93
N ARG A 576 9.44 2.11 14.97
CA ARG A 576 9.89 3.20 15.81
C ARG A 576 11.41 3.35 15.70
N GLU A 577 11.82 4.11 14.70
CA GLU A 577 13.18 4.28 14.18
C GLU A 577 14.18 5.09 15.06
N GLN A 578 14.32 4.76 16.36
CA GLN A 578 15.34 5.41 17.20
C GLN A 578 16.76 5.00 16.82
N ARG A 579 17.64 5.98 16.58
CA ARG A 579 19.02 5.70 16.17
C ARG A 579 19.87 5.09 17.28
N TRP A 580 21.04 4.57 16.90
CA TRP A 580 22.10 4.21 17.83
C TRP A 580 22.35 5.34 18.85
N PRO A 581 22.39 5.05 20.17
CA PRO A 581 22.48 3.72 20.79
C PRO A 581 21.14 3.03 21.12
N TRP A 582 19.99 3.68 20.89
CA TRP A 582 18.72 3.17 21.41
C TRP A 582 18.05 2.13 20.52
N GLY A 583 18.20 2.24 19.19
CA GLY A 583 17.82 1.21 18.22
C GLY A 583 16.36 1.22 17.77
N HIS A 584 16.16 0.84 16.50
CA HIS A 584 14.84 0.71 15.89
C HIS A 584 14.07 -0.47 16.50
N ARG A 585 12.76 -0.30 16.65
CA ARG A 585 11.83 -1.33 17.16
C ARG A 585 10.59 -1.44 16.30
N ASN A 586 10.09 -2.65 16.09
CA ASN A 586 8.72 -2.83 15.61
C ASN A 586 7.81 -3.00 16.83
N VAL A 587 6.74 -2.21 16.91
CA VAL A 587 5.78 -2.22 18.01
C VAL A 587 4.52 -2.94 17.54
N VAL A 588 4.32 -4.17 18.02
CA VAL A 588 3.31 -5.12 17.53
C VAL A 588 2.16 -5.18 18.52
N PHE A 589 0.93 -4.96 18.06
CA PHE A 589 -0.29 -5.05 18.88
C PHE A 589 -1.21 -6.16 18.40
N ALA A 590 -1.81 -6.89 19.33
CA ALA A 590 -2.92 -7.80 19.01
C ALA A 590 -4.21 -7.05 18.64
N GLN A 591 -4.40 -5.83 19.17
CA GLN A 591 -5.70 -5.14 19.13
C GLN A 591 -5.68 -3.83 18.33
N ARG A 592 -6.78 -3.57 17.61
CA ARG A 592 -6.97 -2.34 16.84
C ARG A 592 -6.93 -1.12 17.78
N GLY A 593 -6.33 -0.03 17.31
CA GLY A 593 -6.24 1.22 18.07
C GLY A 593 -5.04 1.34 19.01
N GLY A 594 -4.04 0.44 18.92
CA GLY A 594 -2.76 0.59 19.62
C GLY A 594 -2.11 1.97 19.43
N PRO A 595 -1.47 2.54 20.47
CA PRO A 595 -0.97 3.92 20.47
C PRO A 595 0.33 4.09 19.67
N VAL A 596 0.38 5.05 18.73
CA VAL A 596 1.64 5.39 18.03
C VAL A 596 2.50 6.31 18.89
N VAL A 597 3.51 5.73 19.54
CA VAL A 597 4.48 6.45 20.38
C VAL A 597 5.59 7.06 19.50
N TYR A 598 5.29 8.21 18.87
CA TYR A 598 6.28 9.00 18.13
C TYR A 598 7.56 9.24 18.95
N ILE A 599 8.69 9.31 18.27
CA ILE A 599 10.00 9.52 18.89
C ILE A 599 10.14 10.96 19.34
N LYS A 600 9.81 11.94 18.51
CA LYS A 600 9.90 13.36 18.89
C LYS A 600 8.82 13.72 19.91
N ARG A 601 9.21 14.12 21.12
CA ARG A 601 8.26 14.54 22.18
C ARG A 601 7.27 15.60 21.71
N PRO A 602 7.65 16.64 20.92
CA PRO A 602 6.68 17.61 20.39
C PRO A 602 5.60 17.01 19.47
N LEU A 603 5.85 15.89 18.78
CA LEU A 603 4.82 15.20 18.00
C LEU A 603 3.94 14.33 18.89
N TYR A 604 4.52 13.67 19.91
CA TYR A 604 3.74 12.90 20.88
C TYR A 604 2.80 13.77 21.72
N LEU A 605 3.27 14.93 22.21
CA LEU A 605 2.46 15.88 22.97
C LEU A 605 1.27 16.45 22.18
N ASN A 606 1.38 16.52 20.85
CA ASN A 606 0.29 16.94 19.95
C ASN A 606 -0.50 15.75 19.35
N SER A 607 -0.25 14.52 19.83
CA SER A 607 -0.95 13.32 19.39
C SER A 607 -2.26 13.10 20.18
N PRO A 608 -3.24 12.35 19.65
CA PRO A 608 -4.43 11.98 20.41
C PRO A 608 -4.12 11.11 21.64
N TRP A 609 -2.98 10.39 21.64
CA TRP A 609 -2.62 9.44 22.69
C TRP A 609 -2.07 10.10 23.95
N GLN A 610 -1.47 11.30 23.87
CA GLN A 610 -1.03 12.07 25.06
C GLN A 610 -2.17 12.31 26.06
N LYS A 611 -3.43 12.35 25.61
CA LYS A 611 -4.61 12.51 26.49
C LYS A 611 -4.84 11.30 27.42
N THR A 612 -4.52 10.09 26.96
CA THR A 612 -4.78 8.84 27.69
C THR A 612 -3.50 8.21 28.27
N LEU A 613 -2.36 8.47 27.63
CA LEU A 613 -1.04 7.94 27.97
C LEU A 613 -0.05 9.11 28.05
N PRO A 614 -0.13 9.98 29.08
CA PRO A 614 0.65 11.20 29.13
C PRO A 614 2.14 10.94 29.43
N VAL A 615 3.01 11.65 28.70
CA VAL A 615 4.41 11.89 29.09
C VAL A 615 4.58 13.29 29.68
N ASP A 616 5.63 13.50 30.46
CA ASP A 616 6.03 14.83 30.94
C ASP A 616 6.47 15.71 29.75
N PRO A 617 5.87 16.90 29.55
CA PRO A 617 6.31 17.84 28.52
C PRO A 617 7.71 18.43 28.74
N LYS A 618 8.28 18.34 29.96
CA LYS A 618 9.64 18.80 30.29
C LYS A 618 10.74 17.74 30.06
N GLY A 619 10.37 16.50 29.72
CA GLY A 619 11.32 15.44 29.45
C GLY A 619 12.19 15.66 28.20
N ALA A 620 13.17 14.78 27.97
CA ALA A 620 14.12 14.88 26.86
C ALA A 620 13.44 15.00 25.48
N GLY A 621 14.06 15.71 24.52
CA GLY A 621 13.43 16.03 23.22
C GLY A 621 12.96 14.82 22.39
N GLU A 622 13.53 13.64 22.62
CA GLU A 622 12.99 12.36 22.17
C GLU A 622 12.43 11.56 23.35
N ILE A 623 11.36 10.80 23.11
CA ILE A 623 10.81 9.79 24.03
C ILE A 623 11.81 8.62 24.09
N SER A 624 12.32 8.32 25.27
CA SER A 624 13.28 7.22 25.51
C SER A 624 12.65 5.82 25.38
N PRO A 625 13.45 4.75 25.25
CA PRO A 625 12.96 3.37 25.39
C PRO A 625 12.28 3.11 26.75
N TYR A 626 12.83 3.69 27.83
CA TYR A 626 12.24 3.61 29.17
C TYR A 626 10.82 4.18 29.21
N GLU A 627 10.61 5.37 28.63
CA GLU A 627 9.28 5.97 28.52
C GLU A 627 8.34 5.18 27.59
N LEU A 628 8.85 4.57 26.52
CA LEU A 628 8.06 3.67 25.67
C LEU A 628 7.54 2.48 26.48
N TRP A 629 8.39 1.82 27.28
CA TRP A 629 8.00 0.71 28.14
C TRP A 629 6.98 1.14 29.19
N ASP A 630 7.18 2.28 29.85
CA ASP A 630 6.22 2.83 30.81
C ASP A 630 4.87 3.21 30.16
N LEU A 631 4.86 3.64 28.89
CA LEU A 631 3.62 3.91 28.13
C LEU A 631 2.90 2.63 27.71
N LEU A 632 3.62 1.56 27.35
CA LEU A 632 3.02 0.26 27.02
C LEU A 632 2.44 -0.43 28.27
N LYS A 633 3.10 -0.31 29.43
CA LYS A 633 2.53 -0.74 30.72
C LYS A 633 1.23 -0.02 31.06
N LYS A 634 1.17 1.30 30.83
CA LYS A 634 -0.06 2.10 31.00
C LYS A 634 -1.15 1.81 29.95
N TYR A 635 -0.81 1.17 28.84
CA TYR A 635 -1.76 0.73 27.81
C TYR A 635 -2.44 -0.61 28.18
N ASP A 636 -1.81 -1.41 29.05
CA ASP A 636 -2.36 -2.58 29.76
C ASP A 636 -3.09 -3.59 28.86
N LYS A 637 -2.49 -3.85 27.69
CA LYS A 637 -3.04 -4.67 26.60
C LYS A 637 -1.90 -5.37 25.84
N PRO A 638 -2.11 -6.55 25.24
CA PRO A 638 -1.06 -7.33 24.58
C PRO A 638 -0.33 -6.54 23.48
N ALA A 639 0.95 -6.24 23.74
CA ALA A 639 1.84 -5.55 22.82
C ALA A 639 3.30 -6.01 23.01
N ALA A 640 3.95 -6.43 21.91
CA ALA A 640 5.34 -6.88 21.90
C ALA A 640 6.25 -5.88 21.16
N LEU A 641 7.52 -5.81 21.59
CA LEU A 641 8.57 -5.04 20.95
C LEU A 641 9.64 -5.95 20.34
N VAL A 642 9.90 -5.76 19.05
CA VAL A 642 10.98 -6.44 18.32
C VAL A 642 12.07 -5.43 17.97
N SER A 643 13.13 -5.40 18.78
CA SER A 643 14.35 -4.62 18.51
C SER A 643 15.08 -5.17 17.27
N HIS A 644 15.55 -4.31 16.36
CA HIS A 644 16.04 -4.75 15.05
C HIS A 644 17.18 -3.92 14.43
N THR A 645 17.71 -4.36 13.29
CA THR A 645 18.94 -3.87 12.64
C THR A 645 20.17 -3.72 13.58
N GLY A 646 20.30 -4.62 14.56
CA GLY A 646 21.09 -4.44 15.79
C GLY A 646 22.50 -3.88 15.63
N ALA A 647 23.35 -4.45 14.78
CA ALA A 647 24.75 -4.01 14.65
C ALA A 647 24.95 -2.93 13.56
N THR A 648 24.13 -1.88 13.58
CA THR A 648 24.22 -0.73 12.65
C THR A 648 23.91 0.60 13.36
N GLY A 649 24.02 1.73 12.64
CA GLY A 649 23.59 3.04 13.16
C GLY A 649 22.08 3.19 13.41
N MET A 650 21.30 2.16 13.05
CA MET A 650 19.86 2.02 13.28
C MET A 650 19.57 1.01 14.41
N GLY A 651 20.59 0.40 15.01
CA GLY A 651 20.42 -0.62 16.04
C GLY A 651 20.81 -0.17 17.44
N THR A 652 20.88 -1.16 18.33
CA THR A 652 20.87 -1.00 19.79
C THR A 652 22.26 -1.24 20.38
N ASP A 653 22.73 -0.37 21.28
CA ASP A 653 23.97 -0.59 22.05
C ASP A 653 23.61 -1.35 23.34
N TRP A 654 23.63 -2.69 23.30
CA TRP A 654 23.17 -3.53 24.41
C TRP A 654 23.88 -3.24 25.74
N LYS A 655 25.10 -2.67 25.71
CA LYS A 655 25.88 -2.29 26.91
C LYS A 655 25.43 -0.97 27.57
N LYS A 656 24.35 -0.32 27.10
CA LYS A 656 23.87 0.98 27.63
C LYS A 656 22.52 0.95 28.34
N TYR A 657 21.93 -0.24 28.51
CA TYR A 657 20.70 -0.39 29.26
C TYR A 657 21.01 -0.61 30.75
N GLU A 658 20.69 0.39 31.57
CA GLU A 658 20.78 0.30 33.04
C GLU A 658 19.76 -0.70 33.60
N LYS A 659 18.64 -0.85 32.88
CA LYS A 659 17.58 -1.84 33.11
C LYS A 659 16.98 -2.23 31.75
N PHE A 660 16.45 -3.44 31.63
CA PHE A 660 15.78 -3.92 30.41
C PHE A 660 14.39 -4.44 30.75
N ASP A 661 13.41 -4.19 29.86
CA ASP A 661 11.99 -4.35 30.21
C ASP A 661 11.31 -5.52 29.53
N TYR A 662 11.43 -6.67 30.19
CA TYR A 662 10.85 -7.93 29.77
C TYR A 662 9.32 -8.02 29.92
N SER A 663 8.62 -6.91 30.19
CA SER A 663 7.14 -6.87 30.13
C SER A 663 6.60 -6.57 28.72
N SER A 664 7.48 -6.29 27.74
CA SER A 664 7.10 -6.11 26.33
C SER A 664 8.27 -6.25 25.35
N GLU A 665 9.52 -5.95 25.77
CA GLU A 665 10.69 -6.14 24.91
C GLU A 665 11.36 -7.48 25.22
N ASN A 666 10.90 -8.50 24.50
CA ASN A 666 11.29 -9.88 24.74
C ASN A 666 11.98 -10.55 23.55
N VAL A 667 11.95 -9.92 22.37
CA VAL A 667 12.39 -10.48 21.09
C VAL A 667 13.33 -9.52 20.35
N VAL A 668 14.34 -10.08 19.69
CA VAL A 668 15.26 -9.36 18.79
C VAL A 668 15.28 -10.00 17.40
N GLU A 669 15.24 -9.15 16.37
CA GLU A 669 15.51 -9.57 14.99
C GLU A 669 17.01 -9.82 14.82
N ILE A 670 17.40 -11.10 14.75
CA ILE A 670 18.80 -11.49 14.55
C ILE A 670 19.17 -11.59 13.08
N TYR A 671 18.20 -11.71 12.18
CA TYR A 671 18.43 -11.77 10.73
C TYR A 671 17.38 -10.98 9.97
N GLN A 672 17.86 -10.11 9.08
CA GLN A 672 17.03 -9.25 8.27
C GLN A 672 17.29 -9.50 6.78
N GLY A 673 16.24 -9.84 6.03
CA GLY A 673 16.31 -10.18 4.61
C GLY A 673 17.03 -9.13 3.76
N ALA A 674 16.58 -7.87 3.80
CA ALA A 674 17.21 -6.78 3.04
C ALA A 674 18.65 -6.47 3.46
N ARG A 675 19.13 -7.02 4.59
CA ARG A 675 20.48 -6.83 5.13
C ARG A 675 21.12 -8.18 5.45
N VAL A 676 21.52 -8.43 6.69
CA VAL A 676 22.46 -9.49 7.09
C VAL A 676 22.03 -10.16 8.41
N SER A 677 22.71 -11.24 8.81
CA SER A 677 22.61 -11.71 10.19
C SER A 677 23.44 -10.82 11.11
N TYR A 678 22.83 -10.44 12.24
CA TYR A 678 23.36 -9.69 13.36
C TYR A 678 23.61 -10.57 14.60
N GLU A 679 23.59 -11.90 14.44
CA GLU A 679 23.87 -12.86 15.52
C GLU A 679 25.18 -12.55 16.24
N GLY A 680 26.27 -12.38 15.48
CA GLY A 680 27.59 -12.25 16.05
C GLY A 680 28.72 -12.06 15.04
N ALA A 681 29.87 -11.63 15.53
CA ALA A 681 31.08 -11.54 14.71
C ALA A 681 31.56 -12.96 14.36
N GLY A 682 31.70 -13.25 13.06
CA GLY A 682 32.08 -14.55 12.56
C GLY A 682 30.97 -15.60 12.47
N ALA A 683 29.73 -15.26 12.83
CA ALA A 683 28.57 -16.11 12.59
C ALA A 683 28.33 -16.37 11.09
N PRO A 684 27.70 -17.50 10.71
CA PRO A 684 27.24 -17.73 9.35
C PRO A 684 26.41 -16.56 8.80
N GLN A 685 26.39 -16.42 7.47
CA GLN A 685 25.60 -15.38 6.81
C GLN A 685 24.72 -16.04 5.76
N PRO A 686 23.39 -15.88 5.84
CA PRO A 686 22.47 -16.42 4.85
C PRO A 686 22.86 -15.99 3.43
N THR A 687 22.72 -16.90 2.47
CA THR A 687 22.97 -16.66 1.04
C THR A 687 21.70 -16.64 0.21
N VAL A 688 20.61 -17.25 0.70
CA VAL A 688 19.36 -17.45 -0.06
C VAL A 688 18.76 -16.13 -0.58
N GLY A 689 18.17 -16.19 -1.77
CA GLY A 689 17.60 -15.06 -2.47
C GLY A 689 18.61 -14.05 -3.04
N LEU A 690 19.91 -14.38 -3.05
CA LEU A 690 20.95 -13.54 -3.64
C LEU A 690 21.47 -14.10 -4.97
N ARG A 691 21.80 -13.18 -5.88
CA ARG A 691 22.37 -13.48 -7.21
C ARG A 691 23.76 -14.13 -7.08
N PRO A 692 24.15 -15.05 -7.97
CA PRO A 692 25.50 -15.65 -7.94
C PRO A 692 26.62 -14.60 -7.90
N LYS A 693 27.68 -14.89 -7.14
CA LYS A 693 28.89 -14.05 -6.97
C LYS A 693 28.65 -12.63 -6.40
N VAL A 694 27.44 -12.32 -5.95
CA VAL A 694 27.18 -11.16 -5.06
C VAL A 694 27.53 -11.56 -3.62
N GLY A 695 27.96 -10.59 -2.83
CA GLY A 695 28.02 -10.66 -1.37
C GLY A 695 27.37 -9.42 -0.74
N LEU A 696 27.25 -9.40 0.59
CA LEU A 696 26.80 -8.23 1.34
C LEU A 696 27.87 -7.77 2.35
N THR A 697 27.89 -6.46 2.65
CA THR A 697 28.61 -5.89 3.81
C THR A 697 27.74 -5.89 5.07
N SER A 698 28.34 -5.61 6.23
CA SER A 698 27.63 -5.45 7.52
C SER A 698 26.50 -4.39 7.54
N LEU A 699 26.42 -3.54 6.51
CA LEU A 699 25.35 -2.55 6.31
C LEU A 699 24.35 -2.97 5.21
N GLY A 700 24.31 -4.26 4.83
CA GLY A 700 23.41 -4.78 3.80
C GLY A 700 23.68 -4.24 2.38
N ARG A 701 24.90 -3.79 2.10
CA ARG A 701 25.27 -3.26 0.77
C ARG A 701 25.92 -4.33 -0.08
N ILE A 702 25.54 -4.38 -1.35
CA ILE A 702 26.15 -5.27 -2.37
C ILE A 702 27.67 -5.04 -2.43
N LYS A 703 28.43 -6.12 -2.37
CA LYS A 703 29.86 -6.22 -2.74
C LYS A 703 30.02 -7.27 -3.84
N SER A 704 31.03 -7.10 -4.69
CA SER A 704 31.36 -8.02 -5.80
C SER A 704 32.40 -9.05 -5.37
N GLU A 705 32.10 -9.78 -4.29
CA GLU A 705 32.97 -10.74 -3.63
C GLU A 705 32.13 -11.94 -3.15
N PRO A 706 32.73 -13.13 -2.95
CA PRO A 706 32.05 -14.25 -2.32
C PRO A 706 31.40 -13.90 -0.98
N HIS A 707 30.29 -14.60 -0.69
CA HIS A 707 29.70 -14.62 0.65
C HIS A 707 30.64 -15.26 1.67
N GLY A 708 30.60 -14.73 2.88
CA GLY A 708 31.33 -15.26 4.03
C GLY A 708 30.91 -14.55 5.32
N PRO A 709 31.34 -15.04 6.49
CA PRO A 709 31.03 -14.44 7.78
C PRO A 709 31.49 -12.99 7.91
N ILE A 710 30.65 -12.14 8.50
CA ILE A 710 31.03 -10.77 8.87
C ILE A 710 31.93 -10.85 10.10
N LYS A 711 33.22 -10.52 9.96
CA LYS A 711 34.19 -10.54 11.07
C LYS A 711 34.23 -9.23 11.88
N ASP A 712 33.71 -8.13 11.34
CA ASP A 712 33.65 -6.83 12.02
C ASP A 712 32.37 -6.06 11.67
N PHE A 713 31.74 -5.47 12.70
CA PHE A 713 30.60 -4.55 12.62
C PHE A 713 30.98 -3.10 12.99
N GLY A 714 32.27 -2.85 13.29
CA GLY A 714 32.84 -1.58 13.66
C GLY A 714 32.26 -1.03 14.96
N GLN A 715 32.04 0.29 15.00
CA GLN A 715 31.49 1.00 16.16
C GLN A 715 30.11 0.51 16.65
N HIS A 716 29.42 -0.34 15.90
CA HIS A 716 28.10 -0.91 16.25
C HIS A 716 28.18 -2.37 16.72
N ALA A 717 29.38 -2.94 16.92
CA ALA A 717 29.54 -4.35 17.30
C ALA A 717 28.79 -4.75 18.58
N ASN A 718 28.63 -3.80 19.52
CA ASN A 718 27.82 -3.98 20.73
C ASN A 718 26.32 -4.26 20.47
N GLY A 719 25.83 -4.13 19.23
CA GLY A 719 24.44 -4.43 18.85
C GLY A 719 24.20 -5.82 18.30
N THR A 720 25.23 -6.68 18.30
CA THR A 720 25.08 -8.11 17.98
C THR A 720 24.31 -8.85 19.07
N TYR A 721 23.58 -9.91 18.71
CA TYR A 721 22.84 -10.74 19.68
C TYR A 721 23.78 -11.44 20.68
N GLN A 722 24.96 -11.87 20.24
CA GLN A 722 26.05 -12.31 21.13
C GLN A 722 26.38 -11.27 22.21
N THR A 723 26.35 -9.97 21.90
CA THR A 723 26.57 -8.93 22.91
C THR A 723 25.39 -8.85 23.88
N ALA A 724 24.15 -8.92 23.39
CA ALA A 724 22.94 -8.94 24.23
C ALA A 724 23.02 -10.07 25.27
N LEU A 725 23.29 -11.30 24.82
CA LEU A 725 23.48 -12.46 25.70
C LEU A 725 24.65 -12.26 26.68
N SER A 726 25.78 -11.69 26.23
CA SER A 726 26.96 -11.46 27.09
C SER A 726 26.74 -10.48 28.25
N VAL A 727 25.65 -9.69 28.22
CA VAL A 727 25.24 -8.78 29.31
C VAL A 727 23.93 -9.21 29.98
N GLY A 728 23.47 -10.44 29.74
CA GLY A 728 22.28 -11.01 30.39
C GLY A 728 20.94 -10.64 29.75
N HIS A 729 20.93 -10.07 28.53
CA HIS A 729 19.70 -9.88 27.76
C HIS A 729 19.29 -11.17 27.05
N ASN A 730 18.64 -12.04 27.82
CA ASN A 730 18.08 -13.31 27.38
C ASN A 730 16.86 -13.08 26.48
N LEU A 731 17.05 -12.66 25.23
CA LEU A 731 15.98 -12.36 24.28
C LEU A 731 15.66 -13.55 23.37
N GLY A 732 14.38 -13.70 22.99
CA GLY A 732 13.95 -14.58 21.90
C GLY A 732 14.39 -14.04 20.55
N VAL A 733 14.48 -14.90 19.54
CA VAL A 733 15.02 -14.56 18.22
C VAL A 733 13.95 -14.54 17.14
N PHE A 734 14.02 -13.57 16.22
CA PHE A 734 13.13 -13.46 15.07
C PHE A 734 13.92 -13.16 13.78
N ALA A 735 13.29 -13.41 12.63
CA ALA A 735 13.79 -12.99 11.33
C ALA A 735 12.67 -12.36 10.51
N SER A 736 13.00 -11.32 9.74
CA SER A 736 12.01 -10.53 9.01
C SER A 736 12.58 -10.09 7.65
N SER A 737 11.73 -9.72 6.70
CA SER A 737 12.22 -9.32 5.38
C SER A 737 12.85 -7.92 5.38
N ASP A 738 12.16 -6.91 5.89
CA ASP A 738 12.37 -5.48 5.64
C ASP A 738 12.34 -5.10 4.15
N HIS A 739 11.69 -3.97 3.87
CA HIS A 739 11.56 -3.35 2.56
C HIS A 739 11.18 -4.34 1.43
N ILE A 740 11.64 -4.02 0.22
CA ILE A 740 11.91 -4.81 -0.98
C ILE A 740 12.51 -6.23 -0.83
N SER A 741 12.74 -6.81 0.35
CA SER A 741 13.15 -8.22 0.45
C SER A 741 11.93 -9.15 0.42
N GLN A 742 12.07 -10.34 -0.17
CA GLN A 742 11.02 -11.36 -0.28
C GLN A 742 11.59 -12.77 -0.03
N HIS A 743 10.78 -13.65 0.56
CA HIS A 743 10.91 -15.12 0.47
C HIS A 743 12.29 -15.68 0.86
N ALA A 744 12.95 -15.06 1.87
CA ALA A 744 14.34 -15.35 2.23
C ALA A 744 14.61 -15.25 3.75
N SER A 745 13.56 -15.11 4.56
CA SER A 745 13.60 -14.72 5.97
C SER A 745 12.20 -14.93 6.58
N TYR A 746 12.11 -15.73 7.63
CA TYR A 746 10.84 -16.10 8.26
C TYR A 746 11.00 -16.12 9.79
N GLY A 747 10.11 -15.41 10.49
CA GLY A 747 10.07 -15.39 11.94
C GLY A 747 8.93 -16.28 12.43
N GLY A 748 9.26 -17.33 13.18
CA GLY A 748 8.29 -18.27 13.72
C GLY A 748 7.93 -17.95 15.18
N VAL A 749 6.71 -18.31 15.57
CA VAL A 749 6.22 -18.25 16.96
C VAL A 749 5.58 -19.58 17.34
N PHE A 750 5.77 -20.03 18.58
CA PHE A 750 5.15 -21.24 19.13
C PHE A 750 3.97 -20.85 20.03
N CYS A 751 2.77 -20.83 19.46
CA CYS A 751 1.54 -20.35 20.09
C CYS A 751 0.75 -21.49 20.74
N LYS A 752 0.13 -21.23 21.89
CA LYS A 752 -0.85 -22.13 22.53
C LYS A 752 -2.18 -22.11 21.77
N GLU A 753 -2.58 -20.92 21.33
CA GLU A 753 -3.76 -20.65 20.51
C GLU A 753 -3.36 -19.77 19.32
N PHE A 754 -3.89 -20.03 18.13
CA PHE A 754 -3.56 -19.25 16.93
C PHE A 754 -4.43 -18.01 16.78
N THR A 755 -4.28 -17.09 17.73
CA THR A 755 -4.94 -15.78 17.79
C THR A 755 -3.90 -14.66 17.74
N ARG A 756 -4.34 -13.42 17.50
CA ARG A 756 -3.46 -12.24 17.56
C ARG A 756 -2.82 -12.12 18.95
N GLU A 757 -3.60 -12.30 20.00
CA GLU A 757 -3.15 -12.36 21.39
C GLU A 757 -2.17 -13.53 21.64
N GLY A 758 -2.43 -14.72 21.10
CA GLY A 758 -1.53 -15.88 21.22
C GLY A 758 -0.18 -15.71 20.52
N ILE A 759 -0.11 -14.91 19.45
CA ILE A 759 1.15 -14.50 18.80
C ILE A 759 1.95 -13.57 19.73
N ILE A 760 1.31 -12.60 20.37
CA ILE A 760 1.97 -11.73 21.36
C ILE A 760 2.45 -12.54 22.57
N GLU A 761 1.60 -13.41 23.13
CA GLU A 761 1.95 -14.26 24.28
C GLU A 761 3.14 -15.19 23.97
N ALA A 762 3.27 -15.68 22.74
CA ALA A 762 4.44 -16.43 22.29
C ALA A 762 5.71 -15.55 22.19
N MET A 763 5.59 -14.32 21.69
CA MET A 763 6.71 -13.36 21.64
C MET A 763 7.18 -12.96 23.05
N ASP A 764 6.27 -12.65 23.97
CA ASP A 764 6.62 -12.26 25.34
C ASP A 764 7.28 -13.40 26.12
N ASN A 765 6.80 -14.63 25.93
CA ASN A 765 7.41 -15.83 26.50
C ASN A 765 8.66 -16.30 25.72
N ARG A 766 9.18 -15.49 24.77
CA ARG A 766 10.38 -15.75 23.95
C ARG A 766 10.32 -17.04 23.13
N ARG A 767 9.12 -17.59 22.92
CA ARG A 767 8.89 -18.83 22.16
C ARG A 767 8.86 -18.51 20.68
N THR A 768 10.01 -18.12 20.15
CA THR A 768 10.19 -17.63 18.78
C THR A 768 11.40 -18.27 18.11
N ILE A 769 11.38 -18.32 16.78
CA ILE A 769 12.48 -18.83 15.95
C ILE A 769 12.77 -17.87 14.80
N ALA A 770 14.05 -17.75 14.44
CA ALA A 770 14.53 -16.97 13.31
C ALA A 770 15.06 -17.93 12.24
N ALA A 771 14.50 -17.89 11.04
CA ALA A 771 14.88 -18.83 9.98
C ALA A 771 15.06 -18.16 8.60
N THR A 772 15.77 -18.85 7.72
CA THR A 772 15.99 -18.44 6.32
C THR A 772 15.02 -19.10 5.35
N ASP A 773 14.45 -20.23 5.75
CA ASP A 773 13.43 -21.07 5.13
C ASP A 773 12.52 -21.58 6.27
N LYS A 774 11.33 -22.12 5.98
CA LYS A 774 10.30 -22.48 6.98
C LYS A 774 10.57 -23.83 7.66
N ILE A 775 11.76 -23.97 8.22
CA ILE A 775 12.29 -25.18 8.86
C ILE A 775 11.91 -25.27 10.35
N TYR A 776 11.55 -26.46 10.81
CA TYR A 776 11.46 -26.77 12.24
C TYR A 776 12.56 -27.78 12.63
N LEU A 777 13.05 -27.68 13.86
CA LEU A 777 14.01 -28.62 14.44
C LEU A 777 13.34 -29.28 15.64
N ASN A 778 13.20 -30.61 15.61
CA ASN A 778 12.79 -31.37 16.78
C ASN A 778 14.04 -31.96 17.45
N PHE A 779 14.33 -31.53 18.67
CA PHE A 779 15.42 -32.07 19.48
C PHE A 779 14.97 -32.13 20.95
N THR A 780 15.43 -33.16 21.65
CA THR A 780 15.10 -33.41 23.06
C THR A 780 16.40 -33.59 23.85
N CYS A 781 16.62 -32.73 24.85
CA CYS A 781 17.57 -33.03 25.91
C CYS A 781 16.82 -33.84 26.98
N ASN A 782 17.40 -34.98 27.36
CA ASN A 782 16.93 -35.82 28.47
C ASN A 782 17.58 -35.38 29.78
#